data_AF-A0A949EM08-F1
#
_entry.id   AF-A0A949EM08-F1
#
_cell.length_a   1.000
_cell.length_b   1.000
_cell.length_c   1.000
_cell.angle_alpha   90.00
_cell.angle_beta   90.00
_cell.angle_gamma   90.00
#
_symmetry.space_group_name_H-M   'P 1'
#
loop_
_entity.id
_entity.type
_entity.pdbx_description
1 polymer ?
#
loop_
_entity_poly.entity_id
_entity_poly.type
_entity_poly.pdbx_seq_one_letter_code
_entity_poly.pdbx_strand_id
1 'polypeptide(L)'
;LVLSFLILALGGGNAYAVTEFVSVIDPDSGAGFDYVSLQAWEAAIDSNLTVATTLVIAGSLTRGSIADGTAITQTITGATAVCLHHTSTQMMIITLVGTQNATDTWYPTADGDDTTNVWTPTDAGDSVIAVAKCRSTGGTADTLGVTINGWTTSAANYIKIWTDPSEGYRHNGVWDDTKYQIYRNVTAARQPCLTISEGNVKIIGLQFRNSTTAYDNDSGIVDITSSSNGPVWIANNIIRGNNDNFWYDQGIVADNNTDNIYIYNNLIYDVGDDNGVQGGIRLNPSGMGVNCYVYNNTIVNSYAGIVQQDGTVVAINNIVKGSGNTNTYIGTFNGASDYNATNSTDTDDGGSNSLQVANLTFSGASDFHLASDSDAINAGLGTTPKALFTDDIDGDERPGVDADWDIGADEYVSSGAVVFEDDATGNWSAGATWGNAGSSEGVDYPGAGDVVTIDGGTVTLTADASIGDITIDGGQLSFGSYTLNVDGDWTYTSGTVDFSTGSVNFNGASGTKIITSGSQTFYNFTINSPVSGATYQPADNMDINGDFVLVNGTLDLNTNDVDVKVAGDFTLTGGTFTKGAGTLNFDGNLTYTDSIGSTNVGNLVIGGSPEVTDMATDLVADTLTVNYSDTLNTHGYDLDIGGIIDINGTLDTTDDVEGDGTTIEAGGSWDMTGATFTIANSSVTFDSSASGNTITSDSKSFYDVLFNNAGGDWALSDDMVVDNSLTVTSGEFQGGSYDLTVSANWTMGSSGTFTAGTSSVEFDDSSKTSVIYGLTAFNNLLVRTASKRVDFEAGTTTTVSNAFTIDGQATGTKVDLNSTSVGTQWTINTPIANADVNFADVIDSKSTNRAISATNSTDSGNNENWGFPIIQIYRSVGPSATAPLDDDNTNADTITISGGVATFSAAVANNVGVGDVILYDSSNNNALSNADSIAFIKSRTDSTHYVLQTENGATPADLPANDTWEIYRAYTSLSNAEAGTVNSTLDALSISYTGGNRDLVANYEQWNIACYADAVDSASDMNISGWNTSAQNYIRFY
;
A
#
# COMPACT_ATOMS: atom_id res chain seq x y z
N LEU A 1 0.58 -34.45 61.99
CA LEU A 1 1.99 -34.92 61.99
C LEU A 1 2.14 -36.32 62.63
N VAL A 2 1.24 -37.27 62.40
CA VAL A 2 1.42 -38.73 62.64
C VAL A 2 0.39 -39.45 61.76
N LEU A 3 0.46 -39.29 60.44
CA LEU A 3 -0.32 -40.13 59.51
C LEU A 3 0.25 -40.11 58.07
N SER A 4 1.53 -39.76 57.91
CA SER A 4 2.21 -39.71 56.60
C SER A 4 3.49 -40.55 56.58
N PHE A 5 3.73 -41.37 57.62
CA PHE A 5 4.94 -42.18 57.76
C PHE A 5 4.67 -43.70 57.86
N LEU A 6 3.44 -44.16 57.60
CA LEU A 6 3.05 -45.56 57.78
C LEU A 6 2.40 -46.21 56.53
N ILE A 7 2.78 -45.77 55.32
CA ILE A 7 2.46 -46.49 54.06
C ILE A 7 3.73 -46.76 53.21
N LEU A 8 4.93 -46.35 53.67
CA LEU A 8 6.19 -46.58 52.93
C LEU A 8 6.93 -47.88 53.31
N ALA A 9 6.26 -48.87 53.91
CA ALA A 9 6.91 -50.07 54.45
C ALA A 9 6.25 -51.41 54.09
N LEU A 10 5.38 -51.43 53.07
CA LEU A 10 4.86 -52.68 52.49
C LEU A 10 4.77 -52.51 50.96
N GLY A 11 5.86 -52.83 50.25
CA GLY A 11 5.87 -52.95 48.78
C GLY A 11 7.07 -52.39 48.03
N GLY A 12 8.07 -51.80 48.70
CA GLY A 12 9.29 -51.33 48.04
C GLY A 12 10.22 -52.47 47.67
N GLY A 13 9.93 -53.18 46.57
CA GLY A 13 10.96 -53.89 45.83
C GLY A 13 11.95 -52.85 45.30
N ASN A 14 13.25 -53.09 45.45
CA ASN A 14 14.28 -52.24 44.84
C ASN A 14 13.91 -52.05 43.35
N ALA A 15 13.61 -50.82 42.93
CA ALA A 15 13.40 -50.53 41.53
C ALA A 15 14.77 -50.70 40.85
N TYR A 16 14.94 -51.80 40.13
CA TYR A 16 16.10 -52.03 39.27
C TYR A 16 16.19 -50.87 38.26
N ALA A 17 17.40 -50.48 37.86
CA ALA A 17 17.54 -49.58 36.71
C ALA A 17 17.00 -50.30 35.47
N VAL A 18 16.70 -49.56 34.40
CA VAL A 18 16.19 -50.16 33.16
C VAL A 18 17.33 -50.21 32.14
N THR A 19 17.54 -51.38 31.53
CA THR A 19 18.62 -51.63 30.59
C THR A 19 18.08 -52.33 29.33
N GLU A 20 18.54 -51.89 28.16
CA GLU A 20 18.23 -52.52 26.87
C GLU A 20 18.96 -53.87 26.75
N PHE A 21 18.23 -54.96 26.55
CA PHE A 21 18.78 -56.23 26.09
C PHE A 21 18.76 -56.25 24.56
N VAL A 22 19.93 -56.13 23.93
CA VAL A 22 20.04 -55.95 22.48
C VAL A 22 20.35 -57.28 21.80
N SER A 23 19.39 -57.80 21.06
CA SER A 23 19.58 -58.92 20.13
C SER A 23 19.81 -58.41 18.71
N VAL A 24 20.77 -58.98 17.99
CA VAL A 24 21.07 -58.65 16.60
C VAL A 24 20.32 -59.58 15.67
N ILE A 25 19.47 -59.03 14.81
CA ILE A 25 18.71 -59.76 13.80
C ILE A 25 19.39 -59.53 12.45
N ASP A 26 19.86 -60.62 11.83
CA ASP A 26 20.63 -60.56 10.57
C ASP A 26 20.30 -61.78 9.68
N PRO A 27 19.49 -61.60 8.62
CA PRO A 27 19.11 -62.69 7.70
C PRO A 27 20.30 -63.34 6.98
N ASP A 28 21.42 -62.63 6.88
CA ASP A 28 22.65 -63.12 6.26
C ASP A 28 23.52 -63.95 7.22
N SER A 29 23.12 -64.07 8.50
CA SER A 29 23.92 -64.72 9.53
C SER A 29 25.33 -64.13 9.69
N GLY A 30 25.45 -62.81 9.54
CA GLY A 30 26.71 -62.06 9.67
C GLY A 30 27.30 -62.16 11.08
N ALA A 31 28.61 -61.95 11.21
CA ALA A 31 29.31 -62.15 12.49
C ALA A 31 28.67 -61.38 13.66
N GLY A 32 28.37 -62.10 14.76
CA GLY A 32 27.73 -61.50 15.95
C GLY A 32 26.21 -61.32 15.85
N PHE A 33 25.54 -62.02 14.93
CA PHE A 33 24.08 -62.15 14.92
C PHE A 33 23.60 -63.08 16.05
N ASP A 34 22.36 -62.86 16.49
CA ASP A 34 21.65 -63.72 17.45
C ASP A 34 20.52 -64.50 16.76
N TYR A 35 19.77 -63.85 15.87
CA TYR A 35 18.65 -64.46 15.14
C TYR A 35 18.70 -64.14 13.64
N VAL A 36 18.25 -65.09 12.82
CA VAL A 36 18.22 -64.94 11.34
C VAL A 36 16.95 -64.27 10.80
N SER A 37 15.95 -64.05 11.66
CA SER A 37 14.73 -63.33 11.29
C SER A 37 14.09 -62.71 12.53
N LEU A 38 13.29 -61.68 12.31
CA LEU A 38 12.57 -61.03 13.38
C LEU A 38 11.51 -61.96 13.99
N GLN A 39 10.93 -62.85 13.17
CA GLN A 39 10.02 -63.90 13.65
C GLN A 39 10.71 -64.90 14.60
N ALA A 40 11.98 -65.25 14.34
CA ALA A 40 12.74 -66.15 15.20
C ALA A 40 13.08 -65.48 16.55
N TRP A 41 13.41 -64.19 16.53
CA TRP A 41 13.63 -63.39 17.74
C TRP A 41 12.36 -63.30 18.58
N GLU A 42 11.23 -62.95 17.96
CA GLU A 42 9.93 -62.87 18.63
C GLU A 42 9.59 -64.17 19.37
N ALA A 43 9.72 -65.31 18.69
CA ALA A 43 9.41 -66.61 19.28
C ALA A 43 10.36 -67.02 20.42
N ALA A 44 11.58 -66.46 20.48
CA ALA A 44 12.61 -66.85 21.43
C ALA A 44 12.67 -65.94 22.67
N ILE A 45 12.41 -64.63 22.50
CA ILE A 45 12.57 -63.63 23.57
C ILE A 45 11.22 -63.25 24.22
N ASP A 46 10.09 -63.57 23.60
CA ASP A 46 8.75 -63.30 24.16
C ASP A 46 8.65 -63.71 25.64
N SER A 47 8.34 -62.71 26.48
CA SER A 47 8.30 -62.85 27.92
C SER A 47 7.54 -61.70 28.62
N ASN A 48 7.30 -61.86 29.91
CA ASN A 48 6.82 -60.77 30.76
C ASN A 48 8.00 -59.88 31.20
N LEU A 49 8.07 -58.68 30.64
CA LEU A 49 9.15 -57.71 30.90
C LEU A 49 8.96 -56.91 32.19
N THR A 50 7.75 -56.92 32.76
CA THR A 50 7.38 -56.07 33.91
C THR A 50 7.61 -56.72 35.27
N VAL A 51 7.84 -58.03 35.30
CA VAL A 51 8.06 -58.76 36.56
C VAL A 51 9.51 -58.63 37.01
N ALA A 52 9.72 -58.40 38.30
CA ALA A 52 11.06 -58.30 38.91
C ALA A 52 11.92 -59.58 38.81
N THR A 53 11.35 -60.66 38.26
CA THR A 53 12.03 -61.92 37.99
C THR A 53 12.61 -62.03 36.58
N THR A 54 12.37 -61.03 35.73
CA THR A 54 12.93 -60.88 34.38
C THR A 54 13.95 -59.75 34.43
N LEU A 55 15.23 -60.05 34.16
CA LEU A 55 16.32 -59.09 34.30
C LEU A 55 17.35 -59.22 33.16
N VAL A 56 18.04 -58.13 32.83
CA VAL A 56 19.26 -58.11 32.02
C VAL A 56 20.46 -58.04 32.93
N ILE A 57 21.38 -58.99 32.81
CA ILE A 57 22.61 -59.06 33.58
C ILE A 57 23.78 -58.72 32.65
N ALA A 58 24.51 -57.62 32.92
CA ALA A 58 25.74 -57.36 32.19
C ALA A 58 26.84 -58.33 32.65
N GLY A 59 27.71 -58.72 31.72
CA GLY A 59 28.78 -59.66 32.01
C GLY A 59 29.38 -60.24 30.75
N SER A 60 29.99 -61.42 30.87
CA SER A 60 30.43 -62.16 29.69
C SER A 60 30.48 -63.65 29.99
N LEU A 61 30.36 -64.44 28.94
CA LEU A 61 30.59 -65.87 28.99
C LEU A 61 32.09 -66.13 29.05
N THR A 62 32.60 -66.52 30.22
CA THR A 62 34.04 -66.73 30.44
C THR A 62 34.47 -68.16 30.12
N ARG A 63 33.53 -69.13 30.13
CA ARG A 63 33.76 -70.54 29.81
C ARG A 63 32.52 -71.16 29.14
N GLY A 64 32.75 -72.05 28.18
CA GLY A 64 31.71 -72.94 27.63
C GLY A 64 30.64 -72.24 26.80
N SER A 65 29.39 -72.69 26.92
CA SER A 65 28.17 -72.18 26.27
C SER A 65 26.97 -72.38 27.18
N ILE A 66 26.03 -71.42 27.21
CA ILE A 66 24.76 -71.58 27.93
C ILE A 66 23.65 -71.51 26.88
N ALA A 67 22.92 -72.61 26.66
CA ALA A 67 21.85 -72.62 25.67
C ALA A 67 20.61 -71.86 26.16
N ASP A 68 19.88 -71.22 25.25
CA ASP A 68 18.58 -70.60 25.52
C ASP A 68 17.62 -71.60 26.21
N GLY A 69 16.87 -71.11 27.19
CA GLY A 69 15.96 -71.91 28.02
C GLY A 69 16.64 -72.76 29.10
N THR A 70 17.96 -72.69 29.25
CA THR A 70 18.69 -73.48 30.26
C THR A 70 18.46 -72.91 31.67
N ALA A 71 18.12 -73.79 32.62
CA ALA A 71 18.12 -73.43 34.05
C ALA A 71 19.55 -73.16 34.52
N ILE A 72 19.76 -72.04 35.19
CA ILE A 72 21.07 -71.56 35.67
C ILE A 72 21.02 -71.30 37.18
N THR A 73 22.18 -71.38 37.83
CA THR A 73 22.33 -71.18 39.27
C THR A 73 23.58 -70.34 39.58
N GLN A 74 23.49 -69.48 40.58
CA GLN A 74 24.63 -68.73 41.11
C GLN A 74 25.46 -69.60 42.07
N THR A 75 26.78 -69.47 41.97
CA THR A 75 27.76 -70.36 42.63
C THR A 75 27.79 -70.19 44.14
N ILE A 76 27.62 -68.95 44.65
CA ILE A 76 27.73 -68.63 46.07
C ILE A 76 26.35 -68.45 46.71
N THR A 77 25.44 -67.69 46.09
CA THR A 77 24.11 -67.38 46.65
C THR A 77 23.11 -68.52 46.46
N GLY A 78 23.31 -69.38 45.46
CA GLY A 78 22.36 -70.40 45.05
C GLY A 78 21.09 -69.84 44.40
N ALA A 79 21.06 -68.55 44.02
CA ALA A 79 19.94 -68.00 43.26
C ALA A 79 19.79 -68.77 41.93
N THR A 80 18.56 -69.07 41.53
CA THR A 80 18.26 -69.82 40.30
C THR A 80 17.43 -68.99 39.34
N ALA A 81 17.65 -69.14 38.05
CA ALA A 81 16.87 -68.52 36.99
C ALA A 81 16.88 -69.40 35.73
N VAL A 82 16.22 -68.96 34.67
CA VAL A 82 16.37 -69.53 33.33
C VAL A 82 17.08 -68.48 32.47
N CYS A 83 18.16 -68.87 31.81
CA CYS A 83 18.78 -68.07 30.76
C CYS A 83 17.82 -68.04 29.58
N LEU A 84 17.17 -66.90 29.33
CA LEU A 84 16.30 -66.74 28.17
C LEU A 84 17.15 -66.68 26.90
N HIS A 85 18.13 -65.77 26.91
CA HIS A 85 19.15 -65.64 25.88
C HIS A 85 20.37 -64.90 26.43
N HIS A 86 21.54 -65.10 25.82
CA HIS A 86 22.73 -64.30 26.13
C HIS A 86 23.47 -63.87 24.86
N THR A 87 23.93 -62.63 24.88
CA THR A 87 24.85 -62.08 23.89
C THR A 87 26.28 -62.19 24.40
N SER A 88 27.22 -61.52 23.74
CA SER A 88 28.62 -61.46 24.20
C SER A 88 28.79 -60.66 25.51
N THR A 89 27.88 -59.74 25.80
CA THR A 89 28.00 -58.77 26.91
C THR A 89 26.81 -58.73 27.87
N GLN A 90 25.67 -59.33 27.49
CA GLN A 90 24.45 -59.31 28.27
C GLN A 90 23.79 -60.69 28.34
N MET A 91 23.16 -61.01 29.45
CA MET A 91 22.31 -62.20 29.58
C MET A 91 20.93 -61.75 30.06
N MET A 92 19.88 -62.07 29.29
CA MET A 92 18.51 -61.92 29.75
C MET A 92 18.09 -63.19 30.46
N ILE A 93 17.58 -63.04 31.68
CA ILE A 93 17.08 -64.14 32.49
C ILE A 93 15.60 -63.97 32.81
N ILE A 94 14.93 -65.08 33.07
CA ILE A 94 13.54 -65.12 33.54
C ILE A 94 13.41 -66.05 34.76
N THR A 95 12.29 -65.94 35.47
CA THR A 95 11.92 -66.81 36.61
C THR A 95 12.92 -66.80 37.78
N LEU A 96 13.60 -65.68 38.03
CA LEU A 96 14.53 -65.55 39.15
C LEU A 96 13.90 -65.96 40.49
N VAL A 97 14.59 -66.85 41.21
CA VAL A 97 14.30 -67.22 42.59
C VAL A 97 15.56 -67.04 43.44
N GLY A 98 15.44 -66.30 44.53
CA GLY A 98 16.56 -65.96 45.42
C GLY A 98 17.10 -64.55 45.18
N THR A 99 18.15 -64.18 45.92
CA THR A 99 18.79 -62.86 45.82
C THR A 99 20.11 -62.99 45.08
N GLN A 100 20.26 -62.27 43.97
CA GLN A 100 21.48 -62.29 43.17
C GLN A 100 22.62 -61.51 43.83
N ASN A 101 23.85 -61.86 43.46
CA ASN A 101 25.06 -61.09 43.77
C ASN A 101 25.80 -60.73 42.48
N ALA A 102 26.20 -59.46 42.35
CA ALA A 102 26.85 -58.89 41.17
C ALA A 102 28.24 -59.46 40.82
N THR A 103 28.84 -60.23 41.73
CA THR A 103 30.17 -60.84 41.57
C THR A 103 30.11 -62.37 41.53
N ASP A 104 28.89 -62.94 41.57
CA ASP A 104 28.67 -64.38 41.69
C ASP A 104 28.32 -64.98 40.33
N THR A 105 29.13 -65.94 39.89
CA THR A 105 29.04 -66.55 38.57
C THR A 105 27.79 -67.41 38.41
N TRP A 106 27.16 -67.31 37.23
CA TRP A 106 26.06 -68.17 36.81
C TRP A 106 26.58 -69.35 35.99
N TYR A 107 26.06 -70.55 36.26
CA TYR A 107 26.37 -71.77 35.52
C TYR A 107 25.08 -72.58 35.27
N PRO A 108 25.00 -73.43 34.22
CA PRO A 108 23.88 -74.33 34.03
C PRO A 108 23.67 -75.21 35.25
N THR A 109 22.46 -75.24 35.82
CA THR A 109 22.15 -76.04 37.01
C THR A 109 22.47 -77.53 36.81
N ALA A 110 22.37 -78.01 35.58
CA ALA A 110 22.71 -79.39 35.19
C ALA A 110 24.22 -79.72 35.28
N ASP A 111 25.10 -78.72 35.16
CA ASP A 111 26.55 -78.90 35.29
C ASP A 111 26.94 -79.22 36.75
N GLY A 112 26.13 -78.76 37.71
CA GLY A 112 26.32 -79.00 39.13
C GLY A 112 27.43 -78.16 39.78
N ASP A 113 28.31 -77.55 38.98
CA ASP A 113 29.36 -76.62 39.41
C ASP A 113 29.71 -75.57 38.32
N ASP A 114 30.59 -74.62 38.65
CA ASP A 114 31.02 -73.52 37.79
C ASP A 114 32.23 -73.88 36.88
N THR A 115 32.52 -75.15 36.61
CA THR A 115 33.79 -75.50 35.94
C THR A 115 33.71 -75.55 34.41
N THR A 116 32.52 -75.77 33.84
CA THR A 116 32.31 -76.05 32.40
C THR A 116 31.75 -74.88 31.61
N ASN A 117 30.59 -74.36 32.00
CA ASN A 117 29.90 -73.26 31.31
C ASN A 117 29.62 -72.16 32.33
N VAL A 118 30.20 -70.97 32.14
CA VAL A 118 30.12 -69.90 33.14
C VAL A 118 29.93 -68.53 32.52
N TRP A 119 28.92 -67.84 33.04
CA TRP A 119 28.74 -66.41 32.90
C TRP A 119 29.26 -65.68 34.13
N THR A 120 30.13 -64.69 33.89
CA THR A 120 30.67 -63.82 34.93
C THR A 120 29.94 -62.48 34.87
N PRO A 121 29.04 -62.19 35.84
CA PRO A 121 28.32 -60.92 35.84
C PRO A 121 29.21 -59.77 36.30
N THR A 122 28.82 -58.56 35.90
CA THR A 122 29.37 -57.29 36.39
C THR A 122 28.35 -56.48 37.19
N ASP A 123 27.08 -56.90 37.18
CA ASP A 123 25.98 -56.33 37.95
C ASP A 123 25.04 -57.43 38.50
N ALA A 124 24.07 -57.03 39.32
CA ALA A 124 23.07 -57.94 39.88
C ALA A 124 21.77 -58.00 39.05
N GLY A 125 21.82 -57.50 37.81
CA GLY A 125 20.69 -57.40 36.90
C GLY A 125 19.88 -56.12 37.00
N ASP A 126 19.34 -55.70 35.85
CA ASP A 126 18.45 -54.55 35.65
C ASP A 126 17.12 -54.97 35.00
N SER A 127 16.09 -54.14 35.14
CA SER A 127 14.80 -54.32 34.46
C SER A 127 14.95 -54.17 32.94
N VAL A 128 14.11 -54.85 32.15
CA VAL A 128 14.41 -55.12 30.73
C VAL A 128 13.64 -54.22 29.76
N ILE A 129 14.34 -53.67 28.76
CA ILE A 129 13.76 -53.29 27.46
C ILE A 129 14.24 -54.32 26.44
N ALA A 130 13.33 -54.97 25.72
CA ALA A 130 13.69 -55.97 24.71
C ALA A 130 13.96 -55.25 23.38
N VAL A 131 15.19 -55.35 22.86
CA VAL A 131 15.62 -54.66 21.65
C VAL A 131 15.99 -55.65 20.55
N ALA A 132 15.30 -55.57 19.43
CA ALA A 132 15.71 -56.18 18.17
C ALA A 132 16.45 -55.12 17.34
N LYS A 133 17.78 -55.22 17.26
CA LYS A 133 18.60 -54.40 16.36
C LYS A 133 18.75 -55.14 15.03
N CYS A 134 18.00 -54.71 14.03
CA CYS A 134 17.94 -55.28 12.71
C CYS A 134 19.06 -54.74 11.81
N ARG A 135 19.69 -55.63 11.03
CA ARG A 135 20.67 -55.29 10.00
C ARG A 135 20.72 -56.34 8.90
N SER A 136 21.25 -56.00 7.73
CA SER A 136 21.54 -56.98 6.68
C SER A 136 22.99 -56.81 6.24
N THR A 137 23.80 -57.85 6.41
CA THR A 137 25.23 -57.79 6.05
C THR A 137 25.51 -58.17 4.59
N GLY A 138 24.53 -58.74 3.89
CA GLY A 138 24.62 -59.21 2.51
C GLY A 138 23.45 -58.80 1.61
N GLY A 139 22.50 -58.00 2.10
CA GLY A 139 21.30 -57.59 1.39
C GLY A 139 20.20 -58.65 1.32
N THR A 140 20.30 -59.75 2.09
CA THR A 140 19.23 -60.75 2.12
C THR A 140 18.02 -60.21 2.87
N ALA A 141 16.86 -60.21 2.22
CA ALA A 141 15.61 -59.83 2.85
C ALA A 141 15.14 -60.84 3.91
N ASP A 142 14.54 -60.35 4.99
CA ASP A 142 13.73 -61.18 5.89
C ASP A 142 12.39 -61.46 5.19
N THR A 143 12.18 -62.73 4.80
CA THR A 143 11.00 -63.13 4.03
C THR A 143 9.86 -63.64 4.91
N LEU A 144 10.07 -63.68 6.23
CA LEU A 144 9.10 -64.14 7.20
C LEU A 144 8.46 -62.92 7.86
N GLY A 145 7.16 -62.69 7.61
CA GLY A 145 6.45 -61.69 8.39
C GLY A 145 6.30 -62.13 9.84
N VAL A 146 6.23 -61.14 10.71
CA VAL A 146 6.26 -61.31 12.17
C VAL A 146 4.97 -60.78 12.79
N THR A 147 4.53 -61.40 13.87
CA THR A 147 3.45 -60.91 14.71
C THR A 147 4.00 -60.72 16.11
N ILE A 148 4.02 -59.48 16.59
CA ILE A 148 4.43 -59.14 17.95
C ILE A 148 3.25 -59.38 18.89
N ASN A 149 3.31 -60.45 19.68
CA ASN A 149 2.25 -60.88 20.60
C ASN A 149 2.78 -61.74 21.75
N GLY A 150 2.00 -61.86 22.84
CA GLY A 150 2.31 -62.73 23.98
C GLY A 150 3.06 -62.04 25.11
N TRP A 151 3.56 -60.82 24.87
CA TRP A 151 4.38 -60.07 25.80
C TRP A 151 3.57 -59.48 26.95
N THR A 152 4.28 -59.11 28.03
CA THR A 152 3.73 -58.16 29.01
C THR A 152 4.68 -56.99 29.15
N THR A 153 4.22 -55.81 28.74
CA THR A 153 5.02 -54.58 28.63
C THR A 153 4.50 -53.46 29.54
N SER A 154 5.27 -52.38 29.65
CA SER A 154 4.87 -51.10 30.25
C SER A 154 5.63 -49.94 29.59
N ALA A 155 5.27 -48.69 29.92
CA ALA A 155 5.99 -47.52 29.44
C ALA A 155 7.50 -47.51 29.81
N ALA A 156 7.89 -48.18 30.90
CA ALA A 156 9.28 -48.33 31.30
C ALA A 156 9.96 -49.60 30.73
N ASN A 157 9.18 -50.62 30.38
CA ASN A 157 9.65 -51.94 29.93
C ASN A 157 8.96 -52.30 28.62
N TYR A 158 9.56 -51.90 27.50
CA TYR A 158 8.93 -51.89 26.20
C TYR A 158 9.73 -52.70 25.17
N ILE A 159 9.14 -52.86 23.99
CA ILE A 159 9.76 -53.53 22.84
C ILE A 159 10.25 -52.46 21.86
N LYS A 160 11.51 -52.58 21.41
CA LYS A 160 12.11 -51.70 20.41
C LYS A 160 12.68 -52.54 19.27
N ILE A 161 12.14 -52.36 18.07
CA ILE A 161 12.63 -53.00 16.85
C ILE A 161 13.14 -51.88 15.96
N TRP A 162 14.42 -51.89 15.63
CA TRP A 162 15.02 -50.78 14.92
C TRP A 162 16.26 -51.15 14.13
N THR A 163 16.62 -50.30 13.17
CA THR A 163 17.99 -50.27 12.62
C THR A 163 18.78 -49.14 13.27
N ASP A 164 20.03 -49.42 13.61
CA ASP A 164 20.92 -48.43 14.23
C ASP A 164 21.52 -47.53 13.14
N PRO A 165 21.25 -46.21 13.15
CA PRO A 165 21.77 -45.28 12.16
C PRO A 165 23.30 -45.20 12.19
N SER A 166 23.95 -45.53 13.31
CA SER A 166 25.41 -45.50 13.43
C SER A 166 26.13 -46.68 12.74
N GLU A 167 25.40 -47.72 12.32
CA GLU A 167 25.98 -48.94 11.74
C GLU A 167 25.83 -49.04 10.21
N GLY A 168 25.24 -48.04 9.55
CA GLY A 168 25.11 -47.99 8.08
C GLY A 168 24.13 -49.01 7.48
N TYR A 169 23.37 -49.74 8.30
CA TYR A 169 22.32 -50.67 7.87
C TYR A 169 20.92 -50.05 7.80
N ARG A 170 20.83 -48.78 8.23
CA ARG A 170 19.68 -47.90 8.06
C ARG A 170 19.57 -47.44 6.60
N HIS A 171 18.35 -47.30 6.08
CA HIS A 171 18.11 -46.61 4.81
C HIS A 171 18.34 -45.09 4.97
N ASN A 172 18.58 -44.39 3.87
CA ASN A 172 18.83 -42.94 3.86
C ASN A 172 17.68 -42.22 3.13
N GLY A 173 16.45 -42.33 3.65
CA GLY A 173 15.24 -41.79 2.99
C GLY A 173 14.81 -42.47 1.68
N VAL A 174 15.70 -43.21 1.01
CA VAL A 174 15.44 -43.97 -0.23
C VAL A 174 15.46 -45.47 0.01
N TRP A 175 14.60 -46.20 -0.70
CA TRP A 175 14.59 -47.67 -0.65
C TRP A 175 15.92 -48.25 -1.17
N ASP A 176 16.53 -49.12 -0.37
CA ASP A 176 17.80 -49.78 -0.69
C ASP A 176 17.73 -51.27 -0.33
N ASP A 177 17.77 -52.12 -1.36
CA ASP A 177 17.70 -53.58 -1.22
C ASP A 177 18.88 -54.18 -0.43
N THR A 178 19.96 -53.41 -0.22
CA THR A 178 21.13 -53.83 0.56
C THR A 178 20.95 -53.63 2.07
N LYS A 179 19.93 -52.87 2.49
CA LYS A 179 19.63 -52.63 3.91
C LYS A 179 18.66 -53.67 4.46
N TYR A 180 18.45 -53.67 5.78
CA TYR A 180 17.48 -54.59 6.36
C TYR A 180 16.08 -54.28 5.83
N GLN A 181 15.44 -55.30 5.26
CA GLN A 181 14.11 -55.22 4.70
C GLN A 181 13.31 -56.47 5.04
N ILE A 182 12.03 -56.28 5.35
CA ILE A 182 11.06 -57.36 5.39
C ILE A 182 10.34 -57.35 4.04
N TYR A 183 10.61 -58.39 3.25
CA TYR A 183 10.03 -58.54 1.92
C TYR A 183 9.12 -59.76 1.90
N ARG A 184 7.82 -59.54 1.72
CA ARG A 184 6.85 -60.62 1.58
C ARG A 184 6.37 -60.78 0.16
N ASN A 185 6.43 -62.00 -0.34
CA ASN A 185 5.69 -62.40 -1.53
C ASN A 185 4.33 -62.95 -1.08
N VAL A 186 3.28 -62.14 -1.24
CA VAL A 186 1.94 -62.48 -0.74
C VAL A 186 1.19 -63.35 -1.74
N THR A 187 0.81 -64.53 -1.24
CA THR A 187 0.19 -65.60 -2.02
C THR A 187 -1.17 -66.02 -1.48
N ALA A 188 -1.57 -65.46 -0.33
CA ALA A 188 -2.87 -65.64 0.31
C ALA A 188 -3.27 -64.35 1.05
N ALA A 189 -4.55 -64.19 1.33
CA ALA A 189 -5.07 -63.00 2.00
C ALA A 189 -4.60 -62.90 3.47
N ARG A 190 -4.46 -61.69 4.03
CA ARG A 190 -4.03 -61.41 5.43
C ARG A 190 -2.58 -61.83 5.72
N GLN A 191 -1.64 -61.34 4.92
CA GLN A 191 -0.20 -61.63 5.08
C GLN A 191 0.66 -60.37 5.24
N PRO A 192 0.50 -59.60 6.33
CA PRO A 192 1.30 -58.42 6.60
C PRO A 192 2.79 -58.76 6.76
N CYS A 193 3.65 -57.75 6.54
CA CYS A 193 5.06 -57.84 6.88
C CYS A 193 5.25 -57.83 8.40
N LEU A 194 4.47 -56.99 9.08
CA LEU A 194 4.49 -56.85 10.53
C LEU A 194 3.07 -56.70 11.07
N THR A 195 2.69 -57.54 12.03
CA THR A 195 1.50 -57.35 12.86
C THR A 195 1.91 -56.98 14.29
N ILE A 196 1.31 -55.96 14.88
CA ILE A 196 1.54 -55.55 16.26
C ILE A 196 0.25 -55.73 17.04
N SER A 197 0.25 -56.64 18.02
CA SER A 197 -0.88 -56.88 18.91
C SER A 197 -0.55 -56.59 20.38
N GLU A 198 0.56 -55.90 20.64
CA GLU A 198 1.01 -55.49 21.96
C GLU A 198 1.09 -53.96 22.08
N GLY A 199 0.96 -53.46 23.32
CA GLY A 199 1.23 -52.06 23.65
C GLY A 199 2.71 -51.83 24.03
N ASN A 200 3.13 -50.56 24.02
CA ASN A 200 4.51 -50.16 24.28
C ASN A 200 5.51 -50.79 23.29
N VAL A 201 5.27 -50.57 21.99
CA VAL A 201 6.10 -51.11 20.89
C VAL A 201 6.61 -49.98 20.01
N LYS A 202 7.92 -49.93 19.75
CA LYS A 202 8.56 -48.97 18.86
C LYS A 202 9.15 -49.67 17.65
N ILE A 203 8.75 -49.25 16.45
CA ILE A 203 9.24 -49.73 15.16
C ILE A 203 9.91 -48.57 14.45
N ILE A 204 11.24 -48.60 14.38
CA ILE A 204 12.03 -47.43 13.97
C ILE A 204 12.96 -47.82 12.84
N GLY A 205 12.73 -47.22 11.68
CA GLY A 205 13.73 -47.23 10.64
C GLY A 205 13.90 -48.53 9.85
N LEU A 206 12.83 -49.25 9.60
CA LEU A 206 12.85 -50.47 8.81
C LEU A 206 12.30 -50.19 7.41
N GLN A 207 12.57 -51.14 6.50
CA GLN A 207 11.98 -51.17 5.17
C GLN A 207 11.00 -52.33 5.08
N PHE A 208 9.78 -52.06 4.61
CA PHE A 208 8.74 -53.06 4.42
C PHE A 208 8.25 -53.03 2.99
N ARG A 209 8.22 -54.20 2.35
CA ARG A 209 7.61 -54.35 1.04
C ARG A 209 6.79 -55.60 0.94
N ASN A 210 5.61 -55.42 0.39
CA ASN A 210 4.76 -56.50 -0.03
C ASN A 210 4.72 -56.53 -1.57
N SER A 211 4.99 -57.69 -2.16
CA SER A 211 4.75 -57.93 -3.58
C SER A 211 3.57 -58.89 -3.70
N THR A 212 2.42 -58.36 -4.11
CA THR A 212 1.16 -59.10 -4.19
C THR A 212 0.99 -59.72 -5.58
N THR A 213 0.55 -60.99 -5.62
CA THR A 213 0.04 -61.63 -6.86
C THR A 213 -1.35 -62.22 -6.66
N ALA A 214 -1.98 -61.96 -5.51
CA ALA A 214 -3.26 -62.51 -5.05
C ALA A 214 -4.03 -61.48 -4.20
N TYR A 215 -5.33 -61.71 -3.97
CA TYR A 215 -6.19 -60.87 -3.12
C TYR A 215 -5.64 -60.76 -1.69
N ASP A 216 -5.29 -59.55 -1.26
CA ASP A 216 -5.14 -59.22 0.17
C ASP A 216 -6.49 -58.70 0.69
N ASN A 217 -6.82 -58.96 1.95
CA ASN A 217 -8.07 -58.49 2.55
C ASN A 217 -7.77 -57.66 3.79
N ASP A 218 -7.99 -56.35 3.65
CA ASP A 218 -8.00 -55.31 4.70
C ASP A 218 -6.75 -55.19 5.59
N SER A 219 -5.65 -55.92 5.31
CA SER A 219 -4.42 -55.91 6.13
C SER A 219 -3.41 -54.90 5.59
N GLY A 220 -2.80 -54.12 6.48
CA GLY A 220 -1.69 -53.24 6.12
C GLY A 220 -0.39 -54.01 5.89
N ILE A 221 0.56 -53.42 5.16
CA ILE A 221 1.95 -53.89 5.12
C ILE A 221 2.50 -53.89 6.54
N VAL A 222 2.19 -52.83 7.30
CA VAL A 222 2.32 -52.75 8.76
C VAL A 222 0.92 -52.66 9.38
N ASP A 223 0.58 -53.64 10.20
CA ASP A 223 -0.77 -53.82 10.74
C ASP A 223 -0.78 -53.77 12.28
N ILE A 224 -1.45 -52.78 12.86
CA ILE A 224 -1.54 -52.56 14.32
C ILE A 224 -2.94 -52.97 14.76
N THR A 225 -3.08 -54.18 15.33
CA THR A 225 -4.38 -54.76 15.65
C THR A 225 -4.53 -55.09 17.13
N SER A 226 -5.61 -54.63 17.76
CA SER A 226 -5.99 -55.06 19.11
C SER A 226 -4.91 -54.89 20.19
N SER A 227 -4.08 -53.84 20.07
CA SER A 227 -3.05 -53.49 21.06
C SER A 227 -3.68 -52.97 22.36
N SER A 228 -4.27 -53.88 23.13
CA SER A 228 -4.72 -53.57 24.49
C SER A 228 -3.46 -53.45 25.36
N ASN A 229 -3.26 -52.30 26.02
CA ASN A 229 -2.26 -52.07 27.10
C ASN A 229 -0.99 -51.23 26.78
N GLY A 230 -1.09 -50.21 25.91
CA GLY A 230 -0.07 -49.15 25.80
C GLY A 230 0.12 -48.61 24.38
N PRO A 231 0.85 -47.48 24.21
CA PRO A 231 1.06 -46.82 22.91
C PRO A 231 1.99 -47.57 21.94
N VAL A 232 1.86 -47.28 20.65
CA VAL A 232 2.71 -47.82 19.57
C VAL A 232 3.32 -46.68 18.76
N TRP A 233 4.60 -46.81 18.39
CA TRP A 233 5.33 -45.85 17.56
C TRP A 233 5.82 -46.51 16.26
N ILE A 234 5.45 -45.93 15.11
CA ILE A 234 5.94 -46.27 13.78
C ILE A 234 6.71 -45.06 13.26
N ALA A 235 8.03 -45.14 13.24
CA ALA A 235 8.89 -43.99 13.00
C ALA A 235 9.96 -44.24 11.94
N ASN A 236 10.19 -43.27 11.07
CA ASN A 236 11.32 -43.24 10.14
C ASN A 236 11.33 -44.46 9.18
N ASN A 237 10.23 -45.14 8.92
CA ASN A 237 10.22 -46.36 8.10
C ASN A 237 9.97 -46.04 6.62
N ILE A 238 10.42 -46.93 5.73
CA ILE A 238 9.98 -46.95 4.33
C ILE A 238 9.00 -48.10 4.13
N ILE A 239 7.79 -47.78 3.66
CA ILE A 239 6.73 -48.75 3.41
C ILE A 239 6.33 -48.64 1.94
N ARG A 240 6.54 -49.73 1.21
CA ARG A 240 6.37 -49.74 -0.23
C ARG A 240 5.40 -50.83 -0.68
N GLY A 241 4.37 -50.44 -1.41
CA GLY A 241 3.50 -51.37 -2.12
C GLY A 241 4.07 -51.80 -3.47
N ASN A 242 3.25 -52.37 -4.35
CA ASN A 242 3.68 -52.82 -5.68
C ASN A 242 2.97 -52.11 -6.85
N ASN A 243 2.08 -51.15 -6.58
CA ASN A 243 1.30 -50.40 -7.59
C ASN A 243 0.67 -51.26 -8.71
N ASP A 244 0.33 -52.50 -8.41
CA ASP A 244 -0.37 -53.40 -9.32
C ASP A 244 -1.86 -53.41 -8.90
N ASN A 245 -2.82 -53.28 -9.84
CA ASN A 245 -4.29 -53.10 -9.64
C ASN A 245 -5.02 -54.20 -8.82
N PHE A 246 -4.52 -54.56 -7.64
CA PHE A 246 -5.06 -55.56 -6.76
C PHE A 246 -5.78 -54.89 -5.60
N TRP A 247 -6.93 -55.47 -5.24
CA TRP A 247 -7.85 -54.87 -4.28
C TRP A 247 -7.22 -54.99 -2.87
N TYR A 248 -7.17 -53.86 -2.13
CA TYR A 248 -6.91 -53.74 -0.68
C TYR A 248 -5.46 -53.67 -0.13
N ASP A 249 -4.44 -53.34 -0.94
CA ASP A 249 -3.09 -53.07 -0.40
C ASP A 249 -3.07 -51.73 0.37
N GLN A 250 -2.50 -51.72 1.59
CA GLN A 250 -2.51 -50.57 2.51
C GLN A 250 -1.15 -50.45 3.19
N GLY A 251 -0.68 -49.22 3.44
CA GLY A 251 0.66 -49.01 4.01
C GLY A 251 0.68 -49.34 5.50
N ILE A 252 0.11 -48.44 6.30
CA ILE A 252 -0.07 -48.60 7.73
C ILE A 252 -1.56 -48.71 8.04
N VAL A 253 -1.94 -49.75 8.79
CA VAL A 253 -3.30 -49.93 9.29
C VAL A 253 -3.28 -49.96 10.81
N ALA A 254 -4.21 -49.23 11.44
CA ALA A 254 -4.46 -49.28 12.87
C ALA A 254 -5.94 -49.56 13.17
N ASP A 255 -6.23 -50.79 13.61
CA ASP A 255 -7.59 -51.26 13.87
C ASP A 255 -7.79 -51.72 15.32
N ASN A 256 -8.89 -51.28 15.93
CA ASN A 256 -9.34 -51.72 17.25
C ASN A 256 -8.33 -51.50 18.40
N ASN A 257 -7.53 -50.45 18.30
CA ASN A 257 -6.58 -50.05 19.34
C ASN A 257 -7.31 -49.35 20.51
N THR A 258 -6.74 -49.43 21.71
CA THR A 258 -7.31 -48.82 22.93
C THR A 258 -6.41 -47.76 23.58
N ASP A 259 -5.30 -47.40 22.94
CA ASP A 259 -4.34 -46.39 23.42
C ASP A 259 -3.71 -45.66 22.22
N ASN A 260 -2.94 -44.61 22.48
CA ASN A 260 -2.41 -43.69 21.48
C ASN A 260 -1.45 -44.36 20.48
N ILE A 261 -1.50 -43.88 19.23
CA ILE A 261 -0.63 -44.35 18.15
C ILE A 261 0.14 -43.16 17.61
N TYR A 262 1.44 -43.33 17.38
CA TYR A 262 2.33 -42.30 16.87
C TYR A 262 2.95 -42.79 15.56
N ILE A 263 2.70 -42.07 14.47
CA ILE A 263 3.17 -42.40 13.11
C ILE A 263 3.91 -41.18 12.58
N TYR A 264 5.23 -41.22 12.47
CA TYR A 264 6.00 -40.06 12.02
C TYR A 264 7.23 -40.36 11.18
N ASN A 265 7.64 -39.39 10.35
CA ASN A 265 8.81 -39.48 9.48
C ASN A 265 8.81 -40.73 8.58
N ASN A 266 7.64 -41.32 8.27
CA ASN A 266 7.59 -42.48 7.40
C ASN A 266 7.42 -42.04 5.95
N LEU A 267 8.11 -42.75 5.06
CA LEU A 267 7.91 -42.66 3.62
C LEU A 267 7.04 -43.83 3.16
N ILE A 268 5.88 -43.54 2.60
CA ILE A 268 4.89 -44.53 2.16
C ILE A 268 4.59 -44.31 0.70
N TYR A 269 4.79 -45.31 -0.16
CA TYR A 269 4.51 -45.12 -1.58
C TYR A 269 4.13 -46.39 -2.33
N ASP A 270 3.49 -46.18 -3.48
CA ASP A 270 3.03 -47.23 -4.40
C ASP A 270 2.01 -48.19 -3.75
N VAL A 271 1.16 -47.67 -2.86
CA VAL A 271 0.17 -48.43 -2.08
C VAL A 271 -1.25 -48.28 -2.65
N GLY A 272 -1.76 -49.34 -3.28
CA GLY A 272 -3.15 -49.47 -3.76
C GLY A 272 -3.50 -48.65 -5.01
N ASP A 273 -4.26 -49.23 -5.95
CA ASP A 273 -4.63 -48.58 -7.23
C ASP A 273 -5.93 -49.17 -7.82
N ASP A 274 -7.14 -48.93 -7.27
CA ASP A 274 -8.39 -48.78 -8.11
C ASP A 274 -9.79 -48.88 -7.45
N ASN A 275 -10.04 -49.17 -6.15
CA ASN A 275 -11.44 -49.49 -5.78
C ASN A 275 -11.98 -49.30 -4.34
N GLY A 276 -11.45 -48.42 -3.49
CA GLY A 276 -12.10 -48.15 -2.19
C GLY A 276 -11.30 -47.33 -1.18
N VAL A 277 -11.85 -47.12 0.02
CA VAL A 277 -11.34 -46.26 1.13
C VAL A 277 -9.98 -46.68 1.73
N GLN A 278 -9.16 -47.43 0.99
CA GLN A 278 -7.87 -47.97 1.39
C GLN A 278 -6.75 -47.02 0.95
N GLY A 279 -5.79 -46.72 1.84
CA GLY A 279 -4.78 -45.69 1.59
C GLY A 279 -3.40 -46.01 2.17
N GLY A 280 -2.50 -45.03 2.05
CA GLY A 280 -1.17 -45.06 2.63
C GLY A 280 -1.25 -45.27 4.15
N ILE A 281 -2.16 -44.57 4.83
CA ILE A 281 -2.44 -44.75 6.26
C ILE A 281 -3.95 -44.87 6.50
N ARG A 282 -4.41 -45.96 7.12
CA ARG A 282 -5.80 -46.15 7.56
C ARG A 282 -5.89 -46.28 9.09
N LEU A 283 -6.75 -45.46 9.69
CA LEU A 283 -6.91 -45.35 11.13
C LEU A 283 -8.38 -45.61 11.53
N ASN A 284 -8.63 -46.75 12.19
CA ASN A 284 -9.93 -47.16 12.71
C ASN A 284 -9.84 -47.67 14.17
N PRO A 285 -9.36 -46.84 15.11
CA PRO A 285 -9.34 -47.20 16.53
C PRO A 285 -10.77 -47.20 17.11
N SER A 286 -11.24 -48.34 17.61
CA SER A 286 -12.62 -48.51 18.12
C SER A 286 -12.79 -48.22 19.63
N GLY A 287 -11.76 -47.66 20.29
CA GLY A 287 -11.78 -47.29 21.70
C GLY A 287 -12.13 -45.81 21.93
N MET A 288 -13.05 -45.52 22.86
CA MET A 288 -13.34 -44.13 23.27
C MET A 288 -12.05 -43.45 23.81
N GLY A 289 -11.60 -42.38 23.15
CA GLY A 289 -10.49 -41.53 23.62
C GLY A 289 -9.10 -41.88 23.09
N VAL A 290 -8.99 -42.76 22.08
CA VAL A 290 -7.72 -43.05 21.39
C VAL A 290 -7.35 -41.92 20.43
N ASN A 291 -6.11 -41.44 20.53
CA ASN A 291 -5.54 -40.46 19.60
C ASN A 291 -4.48 -41.10 18.70
N CYS A 292 -4.59 -40.85 17.39
CA CYS A 292 -3.56 -41.16 16.41
C CYS A 292 -2.86 -39.85 16.02
N TYR A 293 -1.57 -39.77 16.29
CA TYR A 293 -0.72 -38.63 15.95
C TYR A 293 0.09 -38.98 14.71
N VAL A 294 -0.16 -38.27 13.61
CA VAL A 294 0.41 -38.54 12.29
C VAL A 294 1.22 -37.32 11.87
N TYR A 295 2.55 -37.38 11.99
CA TYR A 295 3.42 -36.21 11.83
C TYR A 295 4.51 -36.40 10.80
N ASN A 296 4.75 -35.42 9.92
CA ASN A 296 5.92 -35.45 9.04
C ASN A 296 6.02 -36.76 8.23
N ASN A 297 4.92 -37.30 7.72
CA ASN A 297 4.99 -38.46 6.82
C ASN A 297 4.91 -37.99 5.37
N THR A 298 5.59 -38.69 4.46
CA THR A 298 5.49 -38.46 3.02
C THR A 298 4.78 -39.65 2.37
N ILE A 299 3.61 -39.40 1.78
CA ILE A 299 2.76 -40.42 1.16
C ILE A 299 2.64 -40.10 -0.33
N VAL A 300 3.11 -41.02 -1.20
CA VAL A 300 3.18 -40.78 -2.65
C VAL A 300 2.54 -41.93 -3.43
N ASN A 301 1.79 -41.62 -4.50
CA ASN A 301 1.20 -42.61 -5.39
C ASN A 301 0.44 -43.72 -4.64
N SER A 302 -0.43 -43.32 -3.71
CA SER A 302 -1.32 -44.23 -2.99
C SER A 302 -2.76 -43.91 -3.35
N TYR A 303 -3.66 -44.90 -3.48
CA TYR A 303 -5.05 -44.65 -3.88
C TYR A 303 -5.75 -43.63 -2.97
N ALA A 304 -5.57 -43.76 -1.65
CA ALA A 304 -5.90 -42.73 -0.67
C ALA A 304 -4.67 -42.36 0.16
N GLY A 305 -4.60 -41.13 0.66
CA GLY A 305 -3.51 -40.65 1.50
C GLY A 305 -3.69 -41.11 2.95
N ILE A 306 -4.33 -40.26 3.76
CA ILE A 306 -4.62 -40.54 5.17
C ILE A 306 -6.13 -40.71 5.35
N VAL A 307 -6.54 -41.86 5.88
CA VAL A 307 -7.94 -42.24 6.06
C VAL A 307 -8.26 -42.37 7.55
N GLN A 308 -9.12 -41.49 8.04
CA GLN A 308 -9.73 -41.54 9.37
C GLN A 308 -11.11 -42.21 9.27
N GLN A 309 -11.30 -43.35 9.95
CA GLN A 309 -12.57 -44.07 10.02
C GLN A 309 -13.24 -43.99 11.40
N ASP A 310 -12.46 -44.01 12.49
CA ASP A 310 -12.94 -43.84 13.87
C ASP A 310 -11.84 -43.18 14.74
N GLY A 311 -12.18 -42.81 15.98
CA GLY A 311 -11.29 -42.13 16.94
C GLY A 311 -10.83 -40.73 16.52
N THR A 312 -9.83 -40.20 17.23
CA THR A 312 -9.30 -38.84 17.01
C THR A 312 -7.96 -38.90 16.28
N VAL A 313 -7.87 -38.28 15.10
CA VAL A 313 -6.61 -38.18 14.32
C VAL A 313 -6.14 -36.73 14.31
N VAL A 314 -4.87 -36.52 14.67
CA VAL A 314 -4.19 -35.23 14.57
C VAL A 314 -3.07 -35.38 13.53
N ALA A 315 -3.25 -34.78 12.36
CA ALA A 315 -2.31 -34.82 11.25
C ALA A 315 -1.58 -33.48 11.12
N ILE A 316 -0.25 -33.46 11.28
CA ILE A 316 0.56 -32.24 11.16
C ILE A 316 1.76 -32.50 10.24
N ASN A 317 2.11 -31.55 9.38
CA ASN A 317 3.30 -31.62 8.52
C ASN A 317 3.34 -32.84 7.57
N ASN A 318 2.22 -33.43 7.16
CA ASN A 318 2.27 -34.59 6.25
C ASN A 318 2.19 -34.15 4.79
N ILE A 319 2.98 -34.78 3.92
CA ILE A 319 2.82 -34.70 2.46
C ILE A 319 1.94 -35.84 1.97
N VAL A 320 0.94 -35.53 1.15
CA VAL A 320 0.19 -36.51 0.35
C VAL A 320 0.16 -36.08 -1.12
N LYS A 321 0.89 -36.83 -1.97
CA LYS A 321 1.02 -36.56 -3.40
C LYS A 321 0.49 -37.71 -4.24
N GLY A 322 -0.36 -37.41 -5.22
CA GLY A 322 -0.78 -38.39 -6.24
C GLY A 322 -1.93 -39.32 -5.83
N SER A 323 -2.64 -39.03 -4.73
CA SER A 323 -3.85 -39.77 -4.32
C SER A 323 -5.14 -39.27 -4.98
N GLY A 324 -5.10 -38.13 -5.68
CA GLY A 324 -6.26 -37.52 -6.32
C GLY A 324 -7.10 -36.63 -5.37
N ASN A 325 -7.95 -35.80 -5.95
CA ASN A 325 -8.57 -34.65 -5.26
C ASN A 325 -9.58 -34.97 -4.15
N THR A 326 -10.11 -36.19 -4.09
CA THR A 326 -11.11 -36.60 -3.07
C THR A 326 -10.62 -37.73 -2.18
N ASN A 327 -9.38 -38.17 -2.38
CA ASN A 327 -8.83 -39.31 -1.64
C ASN A 327 -7.55 -38.93 -0.89
N THR A 328 -7.21 -37.65 -0.79
CA THR A 328 -5.96 -37.24 -0.13
C THR A 328 -6.12 -37.33 1.38
N TYR A 329 -7.17 -36.73 1.93
CA TYR A 329 -7.55 -36.83 3.33
C TYR A 329 -9.02 -37.26 3.41
N ILE A 330 -9.29 -38.44 3.97
CA ILE A 330 -10.64 -39.00 4.02
C ILE A 330 -11.07 -39.15 5.47
N GLY A 331 -12.16 -38.49 5.87
CA GLY A 331 -12.76 -38.64 7.20
C GLY A 331 -12.96 -37.30 7.90
N THR A 332 -13.04 -37.32 9.24
CA THR A 332 -13.11 -36.11 10.08
C THR A 332 -11.87 -36.01 10.96
N PHE A 333 -10.96 -35.12 10.58
CA PHE A 333 -9.75 -34.86 11.36
C PHE A 333 -10.03 -33.94 12.55
N ASN A 334 -9.20 -34.06 13.59
CA ASN A 334 -9.23 -33.12 14.71
C ASN A 334 -8.80 -31.73 14.21
N GLY A 335 -9.42 -30.65 14.72
CA GLY A 335 -9.06 -29.28 14.32
C GLY A 335 -7.68 -28.79 14.76
N ALA A 336 -6.91 -29.60 15.49
CA ALA A 336 -5.48 -29.39 15.69
C ALA A 336 -4.61 -29.96 14.56
N SER A 337 -5.21 -30.64 13.58
CA SER A 337 -4.53 -31.06 12.36
C SER A 337 -4.31 -29.81 11.50
N ASP A 338 -3.09 -29.59 11.03
CA ASP A 338 -2.71 -28.36 10.33
C ASP A 338 -1.35 -28.51 9.64
N TYR A 339 -0.98 -27.57 8.77
CA TYR A 339 0.32 -27.55 8.07
C TYR A 339 0.59 -28.84 7.27
N ASN A 340 -0.43 -29.49 6.70
CA ASN A 340 -0.21 -30.59 5.78
C ASN A 340 -0.12 -30.07 4.34
N ALA A 341 0.41 -30.86 3.40
CA ALA A 341 0.52 -30.46 2.01
C ALA A 341 0.02 -31.53 1.04
N THR A 342 -0.69 -31.08 0.00
CA THR A 342 -1.13 -31.92 -1.10
C THR A 342 -1.04 -31.20 -2.44
N ASN A 343 -0.75 -31.95 -3.50
CA ASN A 343 -0.82 -31.46 -4.89
C ASN A 343 -2.25 -31.49 -5.46
N SER A 344 -3.25 -31.64 -4.58
CA SER A 344 -4.66 -31.78 -4.93
C SER A 344 -5.48 -30.64 -4.35
N THR A 345 -6.78 -30.59 -4.68
CA THR A 345 -7.72 -29.59 -4.16
C THR A 345 -8.47 -30.05 -2.90
N ASP A 346 -7.97 -31.10 -2.23
CA ASP A 346 -8.61 -31.67 -1.05
C ASP A 346 -8.43 -30.74 0.17
N THR A 347 -9.52 -30.50 0.91
CA THR A 347 -9.57 -29.59 2.07
C THR A 347 -9.86 -30.31 3.39
N ASP A 348 -10.06 -31.62 3.37
CA ASP A 348 -10.65 -32.37 4.49
C ASP A 348 -9.62 -32.77 5.57
N ASP A 349 -8.42 -32.19 5.53
CA ASP A 349 -7.32 -32.46 6.48
C ASP A 349 -7.47 -31.73 7.83
N GLY A 350 -8.40 -30.78 7.93
CA GLY A 350 -8.80 -30.09 9.15
C GLY A 350 -8.01 -28.82 9.50
N GLY A 351 -7.03 -28.43 8.68
CA GLY A 351 -6.10 -27.33 8.94
C GLY A 351 -6.39 -26.03 8.17
N SER A 352 -5.95 -24.89 8.70
CA SER A 352 -6.07 -23.57 8.03
C SER A 352 -4.79 -23.13 7.32
N ASN A 353 -3.65 -23.69 7.69
CA ASN A 353 -2.32 -23.38 7.16
C ASN A 353 -1.80 -24.50 6.24
N SER A 354 -2.64 -25.49 5.91
CA SER A 354 -2.31 -26.55 4.98
C SER A 354 -2.20 -26.05 3.54
N LEU A 355 -1.22 -26.57 2.81
CA LEU A 355 -0.97 -26.25 1.41
C LEU A 355 -1.78 -27.15 0.48
N GLN A 356 -2.55 -26.54 -0.42
CA GLN A 356 -3.34 -27.23 -1.44
C GLN A 356 -2.87 -26.83 -2.83
N VAL A 357 -3.00 -27.74 -3.80
CA VAL A 357 -2.47 -27.57 -5.16
C VAL A 357 -0.97 -27.19 -5.11
N ALA A 358 -0.27 -27.66 -4.07
CA ALA A 358 1.12 -27.32 -3.82
C ALA A 358 2.04 -27.93 -4.88
N ASN A 359 3.10 -27.21 -5.25
CA ASN A 359 4.20 -27.73 -6.03
C ASN A 359 5.06 -28.66 -5.17
N LEU A 360 4.70 -29.95 -5.16
CA LEU A 360 5.43 -30.97 -4.40
C LEU A 360 6.45 -31.68 -5.29
N THR A 361 7.63 -31.10 -5.43
CA THR A 361 8.75 -31.65 -6.22
C THR A 361 9.72 -32.42 -5.35
N PHE A 362 10.34 -33.44 -5.94
CA PHE A 362 11.26 -34.35 -5.26
C PHE A 362 12.49 -34.61 -6.14
N SER A 363 13.59 -35.01 -5.51
CA SER A 363 14.90 -35.26 -6.14
C SER A 363 14.86 -36.32 -7.25
N GLY A 364 13.91 -37.27 -7.22
CA GLY A 364 13.75 -38.26 -8.28
C GLY A 364 12.42 -39.03 -8.27
N ALA A 365 12.29 -40.00 -9.18
CA ALA A 365 11.05 -40.77 -9.37
C ALA A 365 10.76 -41.78 -8.24
N SER A 366 11.78 -42.18 -7.48
CA SER A 366 11.66 -43.04 -6.29
C SER A 366 12.53 -42.53 -5.13
N ASP A 367 12.99 -41.29 -5.29
CA ASP A 367 13.79 -40.56 -4.33
C ASP A 367 12.95 -39.33 -3.95
N PHE A 368 12.38 -39.40 -2.74
CA PHE A 368 11.39 -38.46 -2.26
C PHE A 368 11.96 -37.45 -1.28
N HIS A 369 13.28 -37.22 -1.31
CA HIS A 369 13.86 -36.01 -0.73
C HIS A 369 13.32 -34.79 -1.47
N LEU A 370 13.02 -33.73 -0.75
CA LEU A 370 12.49 -32.49 -1.29
C LEU A 370 13.47 -31.91 -2.32
N ALA A 371 12.94 -31.41 -3.42
CA ALA A 371 13.72 -30.62 -4.38
C ALA A 371 13.65 -29.13 -3.98
N SER A 372 14.64 -28.35 -4.42
CA SER A 372 14.80 -26.93 -4.06
C SER A 372 13.62 -26.03 -4.42
N ASP A 373 12.78 -26.46 -5.37
CA ASP A 373 11.60 -25.74 -5.84
C ASP A 373 10.28 -26.20 -5.20
N SER A 374 10.34 -27.01 -4.14
CA SER A 374 9.16 -27.55 -3.46
C SER A 374 8.53 -26.55 -2.50
N ASP A 375 7.21 -26.38 -2.57
CA ASP A 375 6.44 -25.52 -1.66
C ASP A 375 6.44 -26.03 -0.20
N ALA A 376 6.87 -27.26 0.03
CA ALA A 376 6.90 -27.88 1.36
C ALA A 376 8.07 -27.40 2.22
N ILE A 377 9.07 -26.73 1.63
CA ILE A 377 10.26 -26.23 2.30
C ILE A 377 9.90 -25.05 3.21
N ASN A 378 10.35 -25.08 4.47
CA ASN A 378 10.10 -24.10 5.52
C ASN A 378 8.61 -23.74 5.70
N ALA A 379 7.70 -24.67 5.41
CA ALA A 379 6.26 -24.43 5.42
C ALA A 379 5.53 -25.16 6.57
N GLY A 380 6.24 -25.89 7.41
CA GLY A 380 5.72 -26.73 8.47
C GLY A 380 5.74 -26.10 9.86
N LEU A 381 5.29 -26.89 10.84
CA LEU A 381 5.18 -26.52 12.25
C LEU A 381 5.98 -27.47 13.16
N GLY A 382 7.06 -26.99 13.77
CA GLY A 382 7.91 -27.75 14.68
C GLY A 382 7.37 -27.88 16.12
N THR A 383 6.58 -26.90 16.62
CA THR A 383 6.22 -26.82 18.05
C THR A 383 5.62 -28.10 18.65
N THR A 384 4.77 -28.81 17.89
CA THR A 384 4.06 -30.01 18.36
C THR A 384 4.87 -31.29 18.10
N PRO A 385 5.38 -31.54 16.87
CA PRO A 385 6.14 -32.78 16.59
C PRO A 385 7.49 -32.87 17.31
N LYS A 386 8.14 -31.74 17.63
CA LYS A 386 9.46 -31.66 18.27
C LYS A 386 9.57 -32.33 19.64
N ALA A 387 8.44 -32.59 20.30
CA ALA A 387 8.40 -33.36 21.54
C ALA A 387 8.65 -34.88 21.32
N LEU A 388 8.56 -35.35 20.07
CA LEU A 388 8.71 -36.76 19.69
C LEU A 388 10.02 -37.03 18.94
N PHE A 389 10.45 -36.11 18.07
CA PHE A 389 11.67 -36.25 17.25
C PHE A 389 12.24 -34.86 16.90
N THR A 390 13.53 -34.81 16.53
CA THR A 390 14.23 -33.59 16.10
C THR A 390 14.92 -33.74 14.75
N ASP A 391 15.01 -34.97 14.26
CA ASP A 391 15.74 -35.32 13.04
C ASP A 391 14.72 -35.92 12.08
N ASP A 392 15.01 -35.91 10.79
CA ASP A 392 14.10 -36.37 9.74
C ASP A 392 14.22 -37.89 9.46
N ILE A 393 13.84 -38.34 8.27
CA ILE A 393 13.82 -39.77 7.92
C ILE A 393 15.21 -40.40 7.78
N ASP A 394 16.20 -39.65 7.31
CA ASP A 394 17.55 -40.12 7.04
C ASP A 394 18.59 -39.61 8.06
N GLY A 395 18.19 -38.68 8.92
CA GLY A 395 18.90 -38.29 10.12
C GLY A 395 19.43 -36.86 10.08
N ASP A 396 19.00 -36.05 9.12
CA ASP A 396 19.29 -34.64 9.08
C ASP A 396 18.52 -33.90 10.20
N GLU A 397 19.21 -32.95 10.85
CA GLU A 397 18.67 -32.21 11.98
C GLU A 397 17.67 -31.18 11.48
N ARG A 398 16.43 -31.22 12.00
CA ARG A 398 15.42 -30.21 11.68
C ARG A 398 15.74 -28.89 12.37
N PRO A 399 15.45 -27.74 11.74
CA PRO A 399 15.77 -26.42 12.30
C PRO A 399 15.24 -26.21 13.72
N GLY A 400 16.03 -25.48 14.51
CA GLY A 400 15.68 -25.13 15.89
C GLY A 400 14.49 -24.17 16.00
N VAL A 401 14.15 -23.48 14.90
CA VAL A 401 13.04 -22.53 14.79
C VAL A 401 11.80 -23.27 14.27
N ASP A 402 10.68 -23.14 14.99
CA ASP A 402 9.51 -23.99 14.74
C ASP A 402 8.74 -23.65 13.46
N ALA A 403 8.95 -22.48 12.86
CA ALA A 403 8.32 -22.08 11.58
C ALA A 403 9.15 -22.50 10.35
N ASP A 404 10.36 -23.01 10.58
CA ASP A 404 11.32 -23.35 9.53
C ASP A 404 11.40 -24.88 9.32
N TRP A 405 10.44 -25.65 9.83
CA TRP A 405 10.40 -27.09 9.58
C TRP A 405 9.81 -27.37 8.21
N ASP A 406 10.33 -28.36 7.51
CA ASP A 406 9.72 -28.82 6.27
C ASP A 406 8.48 -29.68 6.53
N ILE A 407 7.48 -29.56 5.63
CA ILE A 407 6.36 -30.49 5.57
C ILE A 407 6.85 -31.78 4.91
N GLY A 408 6.53 -32.94 5.50
CA GLY A 408 6.94 -34.26 5.00
C GLY A 408 7.98 -34.93 5.88
N ALA A 409 8.39 -36.13 5.46
CA ALA A 409 9.36 -36.98 6.19
C ALA A 409 10.81 -36.50 6.06
N ASP A 410 11.09 -35.71 5.04
CA ASP A 410 12.40 -35.16 4.70
C ASP A 410 12.55 -33.74 5.28
N GLU A 411 13.78 -33.33 5.55
CA GLU A 411 14.17 -31.95 5.76
C GLU A 411 15.15 -31.55 4.65
N TYR A 412 14.77 -30.56 3.84
CA TYR A 412 15.58 -30.09 2.73
C TYR A 412 16.86 -29.44 3.25
N VAL A 413 17.96 -30.19 3.14
CA VAL A 413 19.29 -29.63 3.32
C VAL A 413 19.74 -29.08 1.97
N SER A 414 19.74 -27.76 1.82
CA SER A 414 20.38 -27.12 0.67
C SER A 414 21.81 -27.63 0.58
N SER A 415 22.21 -28.21 -0.55
CA SER A 415 23.62 -28.56 -0.74
C SER A 415 24.39 -27.25 -0.60
N GLY A 416 25.21 -27.11 0.44
CA GLY A 416 25.86 -25.83 0.75
C GLY A 416 26.48 -25.20 -0.49
N ALA A 417 26.32 -23.89 -0.64
CA ALA A 417 26.63 -23.12 -1.85
C ALA A 417 27.85 -23.67 -2.60
N VAL A 418 27.61 -24.22 -3.80
CA VAL A 418 28.70 -24.66 -4.66
C VAL A 418 29.27 -23.41 -5.33
N VAL A 419 30.59 -23.25 -5.25
CA VAL A 419 31.27 -22.10 -5.88
C VAL A 419 31.61 -22.46 -7.32
N PHE A 420 31.15 -21.62 -8.24
CA PHE A 420 31.37 -21.71 -9.68
C PHE A 420 32.22 -20.54 -10.15
N GLU A 421 33.23 -20.85 -10.94
CA GLU A 421 34.15 -19.88 -11.55
C GLU A 421 34.13 -20.14 -13.07
N ASP A 422 34.12 -19.08 -13.88
CA ASP A 422 34.01 -19.17 -15.34
C ASP A 422 35.35 -19.61 -16.00
N ASP A 423 35.59 -20.91 -16.03
CA ASP A 423 36.79 -21.52 -16.65
C ASP A 423 36.85 -21.29 -18.19
N ALA A 424 35.71 -21.06 -18.85
CA ALA A 424 35.66 -20.77 -20.28
C ALA A 424 34.47 -19.90 -20.70
N THR A 425 34.61 -19.23 -21.85
CA THR A 425 33.49 -18.56 -22.53
C THR A 425 32.43 -19.57 -22.99
N GLY A 426 31.17 -19.34 -22.65
CA GLY A 426 30.09 -20.27 -22.97
C GLY A 426 28.70 -19.85 -22.48
N ASN A 427 27.77 -20.80 -22.56
CA ASN A 427 26.40 -20.62 -22.08
C ASN A 427 26.33 -20.88 -20.58
N TRP A 428 25.44 -20.19 -19.86
CA TRP A 428 25.22 -20.38 -18.42
C TRP A 428 24.98 -21.84 -18.07
N SER A 429 24.00 -22.50 -18.71
CA SER A 429 23.64 -23.90 -18.41
C SER A 429 24.62 -24.97 -18.92
N ALA A 430 25.82 -24.58 -19.37
CA ALA A 430 26.82 -25.52 -19.87
C ALA A 430 27.97 -25.68 -18.88
N GLY A 431 28.17 -26.89 -18.34
CA GLY A 431 29.26 -27.18 -17.40
C GLY A 431 30.66 -26.89 -17.90
N ALA A 432 30.86 -26.94 -19.22
CA ALA A 432 32.13 -26.53 -19.81
C ALA A 432 32.47 -25.05 -19.56
N THR A 433 31.47 -24.19 -19.37
CA THR A 433 31.64 -22.78 -18.95
C THR A 433 32.23 -22.69 -17.54
N TRP A 434 31.90 -23.66 -16.68
CA TRP A 434 32.25 -23.68 -15.25
C TRP A 434 33.25 -24.78 -14.85
N GLY A 435 34.06 -25.26 -15.80
CA GLY A 435 35.13 -26.25 -15.53
C GLY A 435 34.68 -27.71 -15.41
N ASN A 436 33.40 -28.03 -15.64
CA ASN A 436 32.80 -29.37 -15.56
C ASN A 436 32.48 -29.95 -16.95
N ALA A 437 33.52 -30.21 -17.76
CA ALA A 437 33.34 -30.75 -19.11
C ALA A 437 32.91 -32.24 -19.12
N GLY A 438 31.64 -32.52 -19.46
CA GLY A 438 31.15 -33.88 -19.79
C GLY A 438 29.96 -34.40 -18.96
N SER A 439 29.48 -33.62 -18.00
CA SER A 439 28.21 -33.82 -17.29
C SER A 439 27.04 -33.29 -18.13
N SER A 440 25.90 -34.01 -18.12
CA SER A 440 24.63 -33.44 -18.55
C SER A 440 24.06 -32.67 -17.36
N GLU A 441 24.27 -31.37 -17.34
CA GLU A 441 23.75 -30.49 -16.30
C GLU A 441 22.35 -30.00 -16.66
N GLY A 442 21.56 -29.72 -15.62
CA GLY A 442 20.14 -29.39 -15.73
C GLY A 442 19.88 -28.07 -16.46
N VAL A 443 18.61 -27.65 -16.46
CA VAL A 443 18.19 -26.40 -17.12
C VAL A 443 18.75 -25.16 -16.40
N ASP A 444 19.08 -25.30 -15.11
CA ASP A 444 19.47 -24.21 -14.20
C ASP A 444 20.74 -24.58 -13.43
N TYR A 445 21.89 -24.60 -14.11
CA TYR A 445 23.19 -24.92 -13.52
C TYR A 445 24.23 -23.91 -14.00
N PRO A 446 24.86 -23.12 -13.12
CA PRO A 446 24.59 -22.92 -11.69
C PRO A 446 23.14 -22.54 -11.42
N GLY A 447 22.63 -22.90 -10.24
CA GLY A 447 21.23 -22.71 -9.85
C GLY A 447 21.07 -21.95 -8.54
N ALA A 448 19.83 -21.87 -8.04
CA ALA A 448 19.50 -21.23 -6.77
C ALA A 448 20.39 -21.71 -5.61
N GLY A 449 20.85 -20.78 -4.77
CA GLY A 449 21.76 -21.06 -3.64
C GLY A 449 23.24 -21.23 -3.99
N ASP A 450 23.60 -21.38 -5.26
CA ASP A 450 25.01 -21.45 -5.69
C ASP A 450 25.70 -20.07 -5.68
N VAL A 451 27.02 -20.05 -5.62
CA VAL A 451 27.83 -18.82 -5.69
C VAL A 451 28.58 -18.81 -7.02
N VAL A 452 28.39 -17.77 -7.82
CA VAL A 452 29.06 -17.61 -9.12
C VAL A 452 30.03 -16.44 -9.09
N THR A 453 31.22 -16.66 -9.64
CA THR A 453 32.17 -15.61 -10.02
C THR A 453 32.40 -15.64 -11.53
N ILE A 454 32.38 -14.47 -12.16
CA ILE A 454 32.70 -14.26 -13.58
C ILE A 454 33.92 -13.33 -13.66
N ASP A 455 35.11 -13.89 -13.84
CA ASP A 455 36.40 -13.21 -13.71
C ASP A 455 37.18 -13.02 -15.04
N GLY A 456 36.79 -13.67 -16.13
CA GLY A 456 37.54 -13.55 -17.39
C GLY A 456 36.89 -14.02 -18.69
N GLY A 457 35.86 -14.86 -18.64
CA GLY A 457 35.09 -15.36 -19.78
C GLY A 457 33.85 -14.53 -20.10
N THR A 458 33.23 -14.82 -21.25
CA THR A 458 31.86 -14.35 -21.56
C THR A 458 30.85 -15.47 -21.25
N VAL A 459 29.96 -15.23 -20.29
CA VAL A 459 28.86 -16.12 -19.91
C VAL A 459 27.55 -15.58 -20.48
N THR A 460 26.81 -16.41 -21.21
CA THR A 460 25.55 -16.02 -21.87
C THR A 460 24.36 -16.83 -21.35
N LEU A 461 23.29 -16.16 -20.89
CA LEU A 461 22.02 -16.82 -20.59
C LEU A 461 21.34 -17.29 -21.88
N THR A 462 20.82 -18.52 -21.87
CA THR A 462 20.05 -19.10 -22.99
C THR A 462 18.64 -19.56 -22.61
N ALA A 463 18.30 -19.39 -21.33
CA ALA A 463 17.01 -19.60 -20.70
C ALA A 463 17.01 -18.75 -19.41
N ASP A 464 15.86 -18.60 -18.77
CA ASP A 464 15.83 -18.05 -17.41
C ASP A 464 16.66 -18.96 -16.49
N ALA A 465 17.39 -18.35 -15.55
CA ALA A 465 18.29 -19.04 -14.64
C ALA A 465 18.17 -18.47 -13.23
N SER A 466 18.71 -19.17 -12.24
CA SER A 466 18.70 -18.78 -10.83
C SER A 466 20.10 -18.89 -10.24
N ILE A 467 20.39 -18.07 -9.24
CA ILE A 467 21.66 -18.09 -8.52
C ILE A 467 21.47 -17.67 -7.06
N GLY A 468 22.36 -18.10 -6.17
CA GLY A 468 22.54 -17.50 -4.86
C GLY A 468 23.26 -16.16 -4.99
N ASP A 469 24.58 -16.15 -4.78
CA ASP A 469 25.40 -14.94 -4.91
C ASP A 469 26.05 -14.86 -6.29
N ILE A 470 26.17 -13.64 -6.83
CA ILE A 470 26.90 -13.41 -8.08
C ILE A 470 27.96 -12.32 -7.91
N THR A 471 29.19 -12.63 -8.35
CA THR A 471 30.31 -11.69 -8.44
C THR A 471 30.78 -11.56 -9.88
N ILE A 472 30.87 -10.33 -10.38
CA ILE A 472 31.43 -10.03 -11.70
C ILE A 472 32.71 -9.20 -11.48
N ASP A 473 33.87 -9.82 -11.73
CA ASP A 473 35.19 -9.22 -11.52
C ASP A 473 36.15 -9.52 -12.68
N GLY A 474 35.82 -8.98 -13.85
CA GLY A 474 36.72 -8.95 -15.02
C GLY A 474 36.14 -9.60 -16.27
N GLY A 475 35.17 -10.51 -16.12
CA GLY A 475 34.50 -11.18 -17.24
C GLY A 475 33.29 -10.43 -17.79
N GLN A 476 32.48 -11.13 -18.60
CA GLN A 476 31.26 -10.61 -19.21
C GLN A 476 30.04 -11.49 -18.93
N LEU A 477 28.96 -10.90 -18.41
CA LEU A 477 27.65 -11.55 -18.32
C LEU A 477 26.70 -10.96 -19.37
N SER A 478 26.07 -11.81 -20.18
CA SER A 478 25.12 -11.41 -21.22
C SER A 478 23.77 -12.08 -21.00
N PHE A 479 22.71 -11.29 -20.82
CA PHE A 479 21.38 -11.80 -20.48
C PHE A 479 20.57 -12.26 -21.70
N GLY A 480 20.84 -11.72 -22.89
CA GLY A 480 19.89 -11.84 -24.00
C GLY A 480 18.53 -11.26 -23.60
N SER A 481 17.46 -12.07 -23.67
CA SER A 481 16.09 -11.70 -23.28
C SER A 481 15.58 -12.49 -22.06
N TYR A 482 16.49 -13.04 -21.26
CA TYR A 482 16.17 -13.94 -20.15
C TYR A 482 16.26 -13.23 -18.81
N THR A 483 15.65 -13.84 -17.79
CA THR A 483 15.69 -13.38 -16.40
C THR A 483 16.74 -14.16 -15.60
N LEU A 484 17.54 -13.46 -14.81
CA LEU A 484 18.35 -14.08 -13.75
C LEU A 484 17.65 -13.84 -12.40
N ASN A 485 17.23 -14.91 -11.74
CA ASN A 485 16.71 -14.89 -10.39
C ASN A 485 17.90 -14.95 -9.41
N VAL A 486 17.97 -14.01 -8.47
CA VAL A 486 19.10 -13.84 -7.55
C VAL A 486 18.59 -13.92 -6.12
N ASP A 487 18.91 -15.02 -5.43
CA ASP A 487 18.53 -15.24 -4.03
C ASP A 487 19.47 -14.54 -3.05
N GLY A 488 20.68 -14.19 -3.50
CA GLY A 488 21.83 -13.73 -2.73
C GLY A 488 22.32 -12.32 -3.09
N ASP A 489 23.60 -12.05 -2.83
CA ASP A 489 24.24 -10.76 -3.08
C ASP A 489 24.58 -10.56 -4.57
N TRP A 490 24.45 -9.32 -5.06
CA TRP A 490 24.95 -8.92 -6.37
C TRP A 490 26.19 -8.04 -6.21
N THR A 491 27.33 -8.49 -6.71
CA THR A 491 28.61 -7.76 -6.59
C THR A 491 29.25 -7.53 -7.95
N TYR A 492 29.28 -6.29 -8.42
CA TYR A 492 30.11 -5.88 -9.56
C TYR A 492 31.36 -5.16 -9.08
N THR A 493 32.53 -5.61 -9.54
CA THR A 493 33.83 -4.96 -9.30
C THR A 493 34.46 -4.46 -10.60
N SER A 494 34.45 -5.28 -11.65
CA SER A 494 35.00 -4.96 -12.97
C SER A 494 34.44 -5.89 -14.05
N GLY A 495 34.62 -5.57 -15.34
CA GLY A 495 34.11 -6.39 -16.46
C GLY A 495 32.97 -5.72 -17.21
N THR A 496 32.07 -6.48 -17.83
CA THR A 496 30.92 -5.93 -18.57
C THR A 496 29.66 -6.74 -18.35
N VAL A 497 28.53 -6.06 -18.14
CA VAL A 497 27.21 -6.72 -18.14
C VAL A 497 26.39 -6.18 -19.30
N ASP A 498 25.93 -7.08 -20.17
CA ASP A 498 25.02 -6.75 -21.28
C ASP A 498 23.58 -7.05 -20.87
N PHE A 499 22.90 -5.98 -20.44
CA PHE A 499 21.49 -5.99 -20.06
C PHE A 499 20.52 -5.72 -21.22
N SER A 500 20.99 -5.66 -22.47
CA SER A 500 20.26 -5.07 -23.61
C SER A 500 18.77 -5.40 -23.76
N THR A 501 18.30 -6.57 -23.32
CA THR A 501 16.87 -6.89 -23.17
C THR A 501 16.52 -7.80 -21.96
N GLY A 502 17.44 -8.00 -21.02
CA GLY A 502 17.31 -8.99 -19.94
C GLY A 502 16.76 -8.42 -18.63
N SER A 503 16.31 -9.28 -17.73
CA SER A 503 15.78 -8.88 -16.42
C SER A 503 16.59 -9.46 -15.27
N VAL A 504 16.69 -8.73 -14.16
CA VAL A 504 17.15 -9.29 -12.88
C VAL A 504 15.96 -9.32 -11.92
N ASN A 505 15.71 -10.48 -11.32
CA ASN A 505 14.69 -10.66 -10.30
C ASN A 505 15.37 -11.06 -8.99
N PHE A 506 15.32 -10.19 -8.00
CA PHE A 506 15.82 -10.44 -6.65
C PHE A 506 14.74 -11.15 -5.82
N ASN A 507 14.98 -12.41 -5.46
CA ASN A 507 13.96 -13.33 -4.92
C ASN A 507 14.43 -14.15 -3.71
N GLY A 508 15.45 -13.70 -3.00
CA GLY A 508 15.91 -14.32 -1.76
C GLY A 508 14.81 -14.42 -0.69
N ALA A 509 14.76 -15.54 0.03
CA ALA A 509 13.72 -15.78 1.04
C ALA A 509 13.89 -14.91 2.30
N SER A 510 15.11 -14.72 2.81
CA SER A 510 15.33 -14.00 4.07
C SER A 510 16.69 -13.31 4.15
N GLY A 511 16.86 -12.44 5.16
CA GLY A 511 18.12 -11.76 5.48
C GLY A 511 18.39 -10.53 4.63
N THR A 512 19.52 -9.85 4.90
CA THR A 512 19.97 -8.69 4.12
C THR A 512 20.77 -9.14 2.89
N LYS A 513 20.55 -8.47 1.76
CA LYS A 513 21.20 -8.71 0.47
C LYS A 513 21.81 -7.40 -0.01
N ILE A 514 23.08 -7.43 -0.39
CA ILE A 514 23.81 -6.25 -0.85
C ILE A 514 23.83 -6.22 -2.37
N ILE A 515 23.47 -5.07 -2.93
CA ILE A 515 23.52 -4.82 -4.38
C ILE A 515 24.60 -3.79 -4.64
N THR A 516 25.74 -4.22 -5.16
CA THR A 516 26.82 -3.34 -5.65
C THR A 516 26.76 -3.35 -7.17
N SER A 517 26.15 -2.32 -7.76
CA SER A 517 25.95 -2.20 -9.20
C SER A 517 27.25 -1.84 -9.93
N GLY A 518 28.17 -1.15 -9.27
CA GLY A 518 29.39 -0.61 -9.86
C GLY A 518 29.14 0.42 -10.96
N SER A 519 28.03 1.17 -10.85
CA SER A 519 27.55 2.09 -11.90
C SER A 519 27.13 1.41 -13.21
N GLN A 520 26.89 0.09 -13.19
CA GLN A 520 26.24 -0.60 -14.30
C GLN A 520 24.74 -0.33 -14.28
N THR A 521 24.17 -0.14 -15.46
CA THR A 521 22.74 0.10 -15.62
C THR A 521 22.00 -1.23 -15.80
N PHE A 522 21.08 -1.55 -14.90
CA PHE A 522 20.15 -2.65 -15.09
C PHE A 522 19.16 -2.32 -16.21
N TYR A 523 18.61 -3.32 -16.90
CA TYR A 523 17.48 -3.10 -17.79
C TYR A 523 16.19 -3.20 -16.99
N ASN A 524 15.61 -4.39 -16.79
CA ASN A 524 14.51 -4.54 -15.83
C ASN A 524 15.03 -4.99 -14.47
N PHE A 525 14.47 -4.43 -13.41
CA PHE A 525 14.82 -4.71 -12.03
C PHE A 525 13.56 -5.05 -11.24
N THR A 526 13.44 -6.30 -10.80
CA THR A 526 12.31 -6.77 -10.00
C THR A 526 12.80 -7.22 -8.62
N ILE A 527 12.05 -6.90 -7.57
CA ILE A 527 12.19 -7.52 -6.25
C ILE A 527 10.90 -8.30 -5.97
N ASN A 528 11.00 -9.62 -5.94
CA ASN A 528 9.87 -10.52 -5.70
C ASN A 528 10.29 -11.68 -4.78
N SER A 529 10.48 -11.37 -3.50
CA SER A 529 10.84 -12.38 -2.51
C SER A 529 9.65 -13.29 -2.17
N PRO A 530 9.84 -14.63 -2.09
CA PRO A 530 8.75 -15.59 -1.83
C PRO A 530 8.12 -15.43 -0.44
N VAL A 531 8.82 -14.76 0.49
CA VAL A 531 8.28 -14.26 1.76
C VAL A 531 8.75 -12.81 1.98
N SER A 532 8.02 -12.00 2.75
CA SER A 532 8.37 -10.58 3.01
C SER A 532 9.63 -10.37 3.87
N GLY A 533 10.56 -11.33 3.89
CA GLY A 533 11.65 -11.41 4.88
C GLY A 533 13.01 -10.90 4.40
N ALA A 534 13.27 -10.84 3.09
CA ALA A 534 14.54 -10.33 2.58
C ALA A 534 14.56 -8.80 2.47
N THR A 535 15.72 -8.21 2.75
CA THR A 535 15.98 -6.77 2.62
C THR A 535 17.11 -6.53 1.63
N TYR A 536 16.85 -5.83 0.54
CA TYR A 536 17.83 -5.49 -0.50
C TYR A 536 18.37 -4.08 -0.26
N GLN A 537 19.67 -3.97 -0.04
CA GLN A 537 20.39 -2.74 0.26
C GLN A 537 21.38 -2.44 -0.86
N PRO A 538 21.04 -1.51 -1.76
CA PRO A 538 22.02 -0.97 -2.69
C PRO A 538 23.19 -0.34 -1.94
N ALA A 539 24.42 -0.74 -2.28
CA ALA A 539 25.65 -0.22 -1.70
C ALA A 539 26.20 1.01 -2.44
N ASP A 540 25.72 1.24 -3.66
CA ASP A 540 26.06 2.36 -4.52
C ASP A 540 24.83 2.86 -5.31
N ASN A 541 24.98 4.01 -5.96
CA ASN A 541 23.92 4.58 -6.81
C ASN A 541 23.55 3.61 -7.93
N MET A 542 22.26 3.44 -8.18
CA MET A 542 21.73 2.50 -9.17
C MET A 542 21.08 3.25 -10.34
N ASP A 543 21.11 2.59 -11.50
CA ASP A 543 20.49 3.05 -12.73
C ASP A 543 19.73 1.88 -13.37
N ILE A 544 18.49 2.12 -13.79
CA ILE A 544 17.55 1.12 -14.31
C ILE A 544 16.92 1.69 -15.58
N ASN A 545 17.31 1.19 -16.75
CA ASN A 545 16.82 1.68 -18.04
C ASN A 545 15.45 1.13 -18.45
N GLY A 546 15.02 0.04 -17.83
CA GLY A 546 13.71 -0.60 -18.03
C GLY A 546 12.85 -0.46 -16.78
N ASP A 547 11.97 -1.43 -16.56
CA ASP A 547 10.96 -1.32 -15.51
C ASP A 547 11.53 -1.65 -14.13
N PHE A 548 11.14 -0.87 -13.12
CA PHE A 548 11.31 -1.20 -11.71
C PHE A 548 10.00 -1.76 -11.15
N VAL A 549 10.05 -2.96 -10.56
CA VAL A 549 8.89 -3.59 -9.96
C VAL A 549 9.21 -4.11 -8.55
N LEU A 550 8.50 -3.61 -7.55
CA LEU A 550 8.50 -4.17 -6.19
C LEU A 550 7.23 -4.98 -5.96
N VAL A 551 7.38 -6.30 -5.82
CA VAL A 551 6.27 -7.23 -5.54
C VAL A 551 6.25 -7.62 -4.07
N ASN A 552 7.37 -8.12 -3.54
CA ASN A 552 7.48 -8.61 -2.16
C ASN A 552 8.92 -8.49 -1.66
N GLY A 553 9.12 -8.31 -0.35
CA GLY A 553 10.43 -8.03 0.26
C GLY A 553 10.60 -6.55 0.58
N THR A 554 11.79 -6.15 1.04
CA THR A 554 12.10 -4.75 1.37
C THR A 554 13.19 -4.21 0.44
N LEU A 555 12.93 -3.09 -0.24
CA LEU A 555 14.00 -2.25 -0.82
C LEU A 555 14.38 -1.18 0.20
N ASP A 556 15.64 -1.19 0.66
CA ASP A 556 16.16 -0.26 1.66
C ASP A 556 17.20 0.68 1.06
N LEU A 557 16.74 1.88 0.67
CA LEU A 557 17.60 2.97 0.21
C LEU A 557 18.14 3.82 1.37
N ASN A 558 17.54 3.71 2.56
CA ASN A 558 17.87 4.52 3.73
C ASN A 558 19.21 4.16 4.36
N THR A 559 19.62 2.89 4.31
CA THR A 559 20.87 2.48 4.94
C THR A 559 22.11 3.15 4.33
N ASN A 560 22.10 3.40 3.01
CA ASN A 560 23.26 3.95 2.28
C ASN A 560 22.98 5.29 1.57
N ASP A 561 21.76 5.83 1.67
CA ASP A 561 21.33 7.10 1.05
C ASP A 561 21.67 7.20 -0.45
N VAL A 562 21.46 6.10 -1.18
CA VAL A 562 21.81 6.00 -2.61
C VAL A 562 20.86 6.80 -3.49
N ASP A 563 21.38 7.30 -4.62
CA ASP A 563 20.51 7.76 -5.72
C ASP A 563 20.08 6.58 -6.59
N VAL A 564 18.83 6.58 -7.02
CA VAL A 564 18.27 5.58 -7.94
C VAL A 564 17.66 6.29 -9.13
N LYS A 565 18.03 5.85 -10.35
CA LYS A 565 17.46 6.32 -11.60
C LYS A 565 16.63 5.23 -12.24
N VAL A 566 15.46 5.58 -12.77
CA VAL A 566 14.54 4.65 -13.43
C VAL A 566 13.98 5.30 -14.69
N ALA A 567 14.16 4.64 -15.83
CA ALA A 567 13.70 5.11 -17.13
C ALA A 567 12.46 4.39 -17.66
N GLY A 568 12.18 3.16 -17.22
CA GLY A 568 10.93 2.43 -17.49
C GLY A 568 9.90 2.60 -16.38
N ASP A 569 8.81 1.84 -16.43
CA ASP A 569 7.70 1.99 -15.48
C ASP A 569 8.15 1.74 -14.03
N PHE A 570 7.70 2.58 -13.10
CA PHE A 570 7.98 2.44 -11.67
C PHE A 570 6.74 1.91 -10.96
N THR A 571 6.78 0.63 -10.57
CA THR A 571 5.61 -0.07 -10.02
C THR A 571 5.88 -0.64 -8.63
N LEU A 572 5.05 -0.25 -7.67
CA LEU A 572 4.97 -0.84 -6.33
C LEU A 572 3.67 -1.65 -6.23
N THR A 573 3.77 -2.98 -6.19
CA THR A 573 2.60 -3.88 -6.06
C THR A 573 2.45 -4.51 -4.67
N GLY A 574 3.51 -4.50 -3.87
CA GLY A 574 3.57 -5.04 -2.52
C GLY A 574 4.95 -4.79 -1.89
N GLY A 575 5.28 -5.50 -0.81
CA GLY A 575 6.57 -5.34 -0.11
C GLY A 575 6.69 -4.05 0.71
N THR A 576 7.92 -3.61 0.95
CA THR A 576 8.25 -2.39 1.72
C THR A 576 9.31 -1.57 0.98
N PHE A 577 9.00 -0.32 0.66
CA PHE A 577 9.96 0.64 0.11
C PHE A 577 10.43 1.57 1.22
N THR A 578 11.73 1.57 1.51
CA THR A 578 12.32 2.44 2.53
C THR A 578 13.17 3.50 1.86
N LYS A 579 12.63 4.71 1.74
CA LYS A 579 13.34 5.88 1.20
C LYS A 579 14.54 6.29 2.06
N GLY A 580 15.61 6.74 1.42
CA GLY A 580 16.76 7.40 2.07
C GLY A 580 16.79 8.91 1.81
N ALA A 581 17.93 9.54 2.08
CA ALA A 581 18.18 10.94 1.75
C ALA A 581 18.62 11.17 0.28
N GLY A 582 19.04 10.12 -0.42
CA GLY A 582 19.31 10.15 -1.85
C GLY A 582 18.07 10.42 -2.70
N THR A 583 18.27 10.69 -3.99
CA THR A 583 17.20 11.02 -4.93
C THR A 583 16.66 9.77 -5.63
N LEU A 584 15.34 9.74 -5.85
CA LEU A 584 14.72 8.90 -6.87
C LEU A 584 14.50 9.76 -8.11
N ASN A 585 15.11 9.39 -9.23
CA ASN A 585 15.04 10.15 -10.47
C ASN A 585 14.32 9.33 -11.55
N PHE A 586 13.20 9.86 -12.03
CA PHE A 586 12.49 9.34 -13.19
C PHE A 586 13.09 9.97 -14.45
N ASP A 587 14.00 9.25 -15.11
CA ASP A 587 14.84 9.74 -16.23
C ASP A 587 14.51 9.08 -17.57
N GLY A 588 13.31 8.51 -17.68
CA GLY A 588 12.72 8.06 -18.94
C GLY A 588 11.22 8.35 -19.01
N ASN A 589 10.61 8.02 -20.14
CA ASN A 589 9.15 8.10 -20.27
C ASN A 589 8.53 6.91 -19.56
N LEU A 590 7.80 7.16 -18.48
CA LEU A 590 7.35 6.09 -17.58
C LEU A 590 5.99 6.38 -16.95
N THR A 591 5.37 5.31 -16.48
CA THR A 591 4.18 5.34 -15.62
C THR A 591 4.58 5.09 -14.17
N TYR A 592 4.11 5.93 -13.25
CA TYR A 592 4.23 5.71 -11.81
C TYR A 592 2.97 5.00 -11.28
N THR A 593 3.15 3.87 -10.61
CA THR A 593 2.06 3.09 -10.00
C THR A 593 2.43 2.65 -8.59
N ASP A 594 1.66 3.09 -7.58
CA ASP A 594 1.74 2.60 -6.20
C ASP A 594 0.44 1.91 -5.78
N SER A 595 0.40 0.59 -5.96
CA SER A 595 -0.71 -0.25 -5.49
C SER A 595 -0.60 -0.65 -4.02
N ILE A 596 0.48 -0.29 -3.31
CA ILE A 596 0.58 -0.44 -1.84
C ILE A 596 -0.28 0.64 -1.18
N GLY A 597 -0.22 1.86 -1.74
CA GLY A 597 -0.98 3.03 -1.34
C GLY A 597 -0.21 3.93 -0.38
N SER A 598 -0.08 5.21 -0.75
CA SER A 598 0.56 6.26 0.04
C SER A 598 2.02 5.99 0.42
N THR A 599 2.77 5.25 -0.40
CA THR A 599 4.19 5.02 -0.20
C THR A 599 4.97 6.31 -0.49
N ASN A 600 5.66 6.84 0.51
CA ASN A 600 6.53 8.00 0.30
C ASN A 600 7.84 7.57 -0.38
N VAL A 601 8.08 8.05 -1.60
CA VAL A 601 9.25 7.70 -2.42
C VAL A 601 10.50 8.54 -2.14
N GLY A 602 10.41 9.54 -1.26
CA GLY A 602 11.54 10.39 -0.85
C GLY A 602 11.75 11.60 -1.73
N ASN A 603 13.01 11.94 -2.02
CA ASN A 603 13.33 13.11 -2.84
C ASN A 603 13.16 12.78 -4.32
N LEU A 604 12.03 13.16 -4.89
CA LEU A 604 11.67 12.81 -6.26
C LEU A 604 12.13 13.88 -7.24
N VAL A 605 12.78 13.43 -8.31
CA VAL A 605 13.16 14.24 -9.47
C VAL A 605 12.52 13.61 -10.71
N ILE A 606 11.85 14.43 -11.51
CA ILE A 606 11.43 14.09 -12.86
C ILE A 606 12.48 14.70 -13.80
N GLY A 607 13.33 13.88 -14.43
CA GLY A 607 14.16 14.34 -15.53
C GLY A 607 15.45 13.57 -15.89
N GLY A 608 15.95 13.96 -17.07
CA GLY A 608 16.95 13.32 -17.95
C GLY A 608 17.01 14.06 -19.32
N SER A 609 15.92 14.80 -19.61
CA SER A 609 15.58 15.77 -20.66
C SER A 609 15.52 15.26 -22.11
N PRO A 610 14.35 15.36 -22.79
CA PRO A 610 12.98 15.53 -22.28
C PRO A 610 12.27 14.20 -22.00
N GLU A 611 11.64 14.07 -20.83
CA GLU A 611 10.80 12.94 -20.44
C GLU A 611 9.37 13.31 -20.01
N VAL A 612 8.48 12.31 -20.00
CA VAL A 612 7.11 12.37 -19.51
C VAL A 612 6.90 11.29 -18.46
N THR A 613 6.51 11.70 -17.26
CA THR A 613 6.01 10.81 -16.21
C THR A 613 4.49 10.92 -16.13
N ASP A 614 3.81 9.80 -16.33
CA ASP A 614 2.36 9.69 -16.19
C ASP A 614 2.03 9.00 -14.85
N MET A 615 1.18 9.62 -14.03
CA MET A 615 0.70 8.99 -12.80
C MET A 615 -0.46 8.02 -13.09
N ALA A 616 -0.45 6.85 -12.45
CA ALA A 616 -1.56 5.89 -12.45
C ALA A 616 -2.19 5.70 -11.06
N THR A 617 -1.63 6.36 -10.05
CA THR A 617 -2.08 6.40 -8.64
C THR A 617 -1.59 7.70 -8.00
N ASP A 618 -2.12 8.02 -6.82
CA ASP A 618 -1.61 9.11 -5.97
C ASP A 618 -0.11 8.94 -5.67
N LEU A 619 0.59 10.07 -5.56
CA LEU A 619 2.04 10.11 -5.33
C LEU A 619 2.35 10.87 -4.03
N VAL A 620 3.17 10.24 -3.19
CA VAL A 620 3.66 10.81 -1.94
C VAL A 620 5.18 10.95 -2.01
N ALA A 621 5.73 12.12 -1.70
CA ALA A 621 7.17 12.36 -1.71
C ALA A 621 7.61 13.35 -0.62
N ASP A 622 8.90 13.34 -0.27
CA ASP A 622 9.48 14.36 0.62
C ASP A 622 9.69 15.68 -0.11
N THR A 623 10.15 15.63 -1.37
CA THR A 623 10.31 16.79 -2.25
C THR A 623 10.00 16.39 -3.67
N LEU A 624 9.60 17.36 -4.50
CA LEU A 624 9.35 17.17 -5.92
C LEU A 624 10.13 18.21 -6.72
N THR A 625 10.97 17.75 -7.65
CA THR A 625 11.58 18.60 -8.68
C THR A 625 11.15 18.12 -10.06
N VAL A 626 10.53 18.99 -10.86
CA VAL A 626 10.29 18.72 -12.29
C VAL A 626 11.31 19.51 -13.10
N ASN A 627 12.27 18.84 -13.72
CA ASN A 627 13.36 19.51 -14.44
C ASN A 627 12.88 20.21 -15.71
N TYR A 628 13.71 21.13 -16.21
CA TYR A 628 13.42 21.88 -17.43
C TYR A 628 13.14 20.94 -18.60
N SER A 629 12.06 21.20 -19.35
CA SER A 629 11.54 20.41 -20.48
C SER A 629 10.90 19.05 -20.17
N ASP A 630 10.92 18.63 -18.91
CA ASP A 630 10.28 17.39 -18.46
C ASP A 630 8.83 17.65 -18.04
N THR A 631 8.00 16.60 -18.04
CA THR A 631 6.57 16.70 -17.76
C THR A 631 6.13 15.68 -16.72
N LEU A 632 5.39 16.14 -15.71
CA LEU A 632 4.62 15.30 -14.80
C LEU A 632 3.13 15.49 -15.09
N ASN A 633 2.47 14.43 -15.55
CA ASN A 633 1.03 14.39 -15.77
C ASN A 633 0.35 13.66 -14.62
N THR A 634 -0.55 14.33 -13.92
CA THR A 634 -1.25 13.73 -12.77
C THR A 634 -2.47 12.91 -13.18
N HIS A 635 -3.07 13.16 -14.35
CA HIS A 635 -4.26 12.45 -14.84
C HIS A 635 -5.48 12.47 -13.89
N GLY A 636 -5.52 13.41 -12.96
CA GLY A 636 -6.53 13.47 -11.89
C GLY A 636 -6.01 13.02 -10.53
N TYR A 637 -4.99 12.16 -10.48
CA TYR A 637 -4.39 11.65 -9.23
C TYR A 637 -3.77 12.73 -8.36
N ASP A 638 -3.71 12.47 -7.05
CA ASP A 638 -3.30 13.44 -6.04
C ASP A 638 -1.78 13.45 -5.78
N LEU A 639 -1.28 14.63 -5.40
CA LEU A 639 0.12 14.85 -4.99
C LEU A 639 0.17 15.23 -3.50
N ASP A 640 0.90 14.47 -2.69
CA ASP A 640 1.23 14.81 -1.29
C ASP A 640 2.73 14.98 -1.12
N ILE A 641 3.20 16.24 -1.08
CA ILE A 641 4.62 16.57 -1.06
C ILE A 641 4.96 17.24 0.27
N GLY A 642 5.71 16.55 1.12
CA GLY A 642 6.03 17.03 2.47
C GLY A 642 6.97 18.25 2.54
N GLY A 643 7.61 18.60 1.43
CA GLY A 643 8.66 19.61 1.34
C GLY A 643 8.53 20.50 0.11
N ILE A 644 9.67 20.93 -0.45
CA ILE A 644 9.69 21.86 -1.57
C ILE A 644 9.09 21.20 -2.83
N ILE A 645 8.26 21.96 -3.54
CA ILE A 645 7.83 21.68 -4.91
C ILE A 645 8.52 22.70 -5.82
N ASP A 646 9.47 22.23 -6.63
CA ASP A 646 10.26 23.02 -7.58
C ASP A 646 9.97 22.57 -9.01
N ILE A 647 9.28 23.38 -9.79
CA ILE A 647 8.84 23.04 -11.15
C ILE A 647 9.58 23.97 -12.10
N ASN A 648 10.48 23.39 -12.89
CA ASN A 648 11.19 24.03 -13.99
C ASN A 648 10.68 23.56 -15.36
N GLY A 649 10.00 22.40 -15.40
CA GLY A 649 9.36 21.79 -16.56
C GLY A 649 7.87 22.07 -16.66
N THR A 650 7.08 21.02 -16.88
CA THR A 650 5.61 21.06 -16.95
C THR A 650 5.00 20.22 -15.84
N LEU A 651 4.10 20.82 -15.06
CA LEU A 651 3.14 20.08 -14.23
C LEU A 651 1.76 20.19 -14.89
N ASP A 652 1.19 19.07 -15.30
CA ASP A 652 -0.15 19.00 -15.89
C ASP A 652 -1.12 18.33 -14.93
N THR A 653 -2.08 19.10 -14.42
CA THR A 653 -3.09 18.63 -13.45
C THR A 653 -4.44 18.33 -14.09
N THR A 654 -4.45 18.03 -15.40
CA THR A 654 -5.67 17.66 -16.11
C THR A 654 -6.23 16.35 -15.56
N ASP A 655 -7.52 16.38 -15.22
CA ASP A 655 -8.27 15.19 -14.85
C ASP A 655 -8.92 14.56 -16.09
N ASP A 656 -8.25 13.57 -16.66
CA ASP A 656 -8.74 12.76 -17.77
C ASP A 656 -8.90 11.27 -17.42
N VAL A 657 -8.55 10.86 -16.19
CA VAL A 657 -8.66 9.47 -15.70
C VAL A 657 -9.50 9.32 -14.43
N GLU A 658 -9.17 9.99 -13.32
CA GLU A 658 -9.77 9.70 -11.99
C GLU A 658 -11.18 10.29 -11.78
N GLY A 659 -11.42 11.50 -12.27
CA GLY A 659 -12.74 12.14 -12.36
C GLY A 659 -13.13 13.07 -11.20
N ASP A 660 -12.28 13.30 -10.21
CA ASP A 660 -12.49 14.22 -9.08
C ASP A 660 -11.60 15.48 -9.08
N GLY A 661 -10.62 15.55 -9.98
CA GLY A 661 -9.68 16.67 -10.09
C GLY A 661 -8.49 16.53 -9.14
N THR A 662 -7.29 16.84 -9.65
CA THR A 662 -6.06 16.73 -8.86
C THR A 662 -6.02 17.68 -7.66
N THR A 663 -5.77 17.10 -6.50
CA THR A 663 -5.41 17.81 -5.27
C THR A 663 -3.89 17.77 -5.08
N ILE A 664 -3.31 18.90 -4.69
CA ILE A 664 -1.88 19.04 -4.39
C ILE A 664 -1.73 19.56 -2.96
N GLU A 665 -1.24 18.72 -2.07
CA GLU A 665 -0.86 19.09 -0.71
C GLU A 665 0.63 19.49 -0.70
N ALA A 666 0.89 20.78 -0.47
CA ALA A 666 2.20 21.40 -0.52
C ALA A 666 2.74 21.69 0.89
N GLY A 667 3.59 20.80 1.38
CA GLY A 667 4.22 20.83 2.71
C GLY A 667 5.42 21.77 2.84
N GLY A 668 5.89 22.39 1.74
CA GLY A 668 7.00 23.34 1.71
C GLY A 668 6.88 24.37 0.59
N SER A 669 7.94 25.17 0.38
CA SER A 669 7.90 26.29 -0.59
C SER A 669 7.56 25.81 -2.01
N TRP A 670 6.82 26.65 -2.73
CA TRP A 670 6.36 26.43 -4.09
C TRP A 670 7.11 27.35 -5.05
N ASP A 671 7.81 26.76 -6.02
CA ASP A 671 8.55 27.50 -7.05
C ASP A 671 8.17 27.03 -8.46
N MET A 672 7.73 27.97 -9.29
CA MET A 672 7.35 27.75 -10.70
C MET A 672 8.26 28.54 -11.67
N THR A 673 9.46 28.95 -11.25
CA THR A 673 10.36 29.78 -12.06
C THR A 673 10.68 29.11 -13.41
N GLY A 674 10.16 29.66 -14.51
CA GLY A 674 10.38 29.11 -15.86
C GLY A 674 9.48 27.92 -16.23
N ALA A 675 8.52 27.56 -15.37
CA ALA A 675 7.63 26.43 -15.53
C ALA A 675 6.52 26.63 -16.57
N THR A 676 5.88 25.50 -16.92
CA THR A 676 4.50 25.44 -17.41
C THR A 676 3.63 24.75 -16.36
N PHE A 677 2.46 25.32 -16.05
CA PHE A 677 1.50 24.73 -15.13
C PHE A 677 0.13 24.70 -15.79
N THR A 678 -0.37 23.50 -16.12
CA THR A 678 -1.72 23.31 -16.63
C THR A 678 -2.65 23.05 -15.44
N ILE A 679 -3.36 24.10 -14.98
CA ILE A 679 -4.12 24.06 -13.73
C ILE A 679 -5.41 23.23 -13.77
N ALA A 680 -6.05 23.07 -14.94
CA ALA A 680 -7.40 22.50 -15.06
C ALA A 680 -8.37 23.00 -13.96
N ASN A 681 -8.95 22.09 -13.18
CA ASN A 681 -9.79 22.33 -12.01
C ASN A 681 -9.10 21.92 -10.69
N SER A 682 -7.76 21.96 -10.63
CA SER A 682 -6.99 21.47 -9.48
C SER A 682 -7.13 22.32 -8.22
N SER A 683 -6.87 21.70 -7.07
CA SER A 683 -6.83 22.37 -5.77
C SER A 683 -5.43 22.29 -5.19
N VAL A 684 -4.83 23.43 -4.85
CA VAL A 684 -3.54 23.49 -4.15
C VAL A 684 -3.79 23.86 -2.68
N THR A 685 -3.48 22.92 -1.80
CA THR A 685 -3.50 23.12 -0.35
C THR A 685 -2.08 23.39 0.12
N PHE A 686 -1.84 24.60 0.62
CA PHE A 686 -0.61 24.99 1.28
C PHE A 686 -0.68 24.61 2.77
N ASP A 687 -0.21 23.40 3.10
CA ASP A 687 -0.49 22.70 4.36
C ASP A 687 0.72 22.59 5.31
N SER A 688 1.86 23.18 4.95
CA SER A 688 3.07 23.16 5.79
C SER A 688 2.84 23.61 7.24
N SER A 689 3.52 22.92 8.17
CA SER A 689 3.62 23.35 9.57
C SER A 689 4.87 24.19 9.87
N ALA A 690 5.77 24.31 8.89
CA ALA A 690 7.01 25.07 9.01
C ALA A 690 6.76 26.56 8.72
N SER A 691 7.61 27.41 9.30
CA SER A 691 7.58 28.85 9.03
C SER A 691 8.57 29.27 7.95
N GLY A 692 8.26 30.34 7.21
CA GLY A 692 9.10 30.96 6.21
C GLY A 692 8.93 30.38 4.80
N ASN A 693 7.79 29.75 4.52
CA ASN A 693 7.51 29.23 3.19
C ASN A 693 7.20 30.37 2.20
N THR A 694 7.58 30.17 0.95
CA THR A 694 7.35 31.13 -0.12
C THR A 694 6.58 30.52 -1.28
N ILE A 695 5.84 31.36 -2.00
CA ILE A 695 5.10 31.00 -3.21
C ILE A 695 5.61 31.89 -4.34
N THR A 696 6.24 31.29 -5.35
CA THR A 696 6.64 31.93 -6.60
C THR A 696 5.83 31.30 -7.72
N SER A 697 4.89 32.05 -8.29
CA SER A 697 3.98 31.57 -9.34
C SER A 697 4.54 31.72 -10.76
N ASP A 698 5.50 32.62 -10.96
CA ASP A 698 6.06 33.02 -12.25
C ASP A 698 4.97 33.31 -13.31
N SER A 699 4.00 34.14 -12.92
CA SER A 699 2.82 34.53 -13.73
C SER A 699 1.89 33.37 -14.10
N LYS A 700 1.95 32.23 -13.41
CA LYS A 700 0.96 31.14 -13.55
C LYS A 700 -0.20 31.34 -12.59
N SER A 701 -1.38 30.95 -13.03
CA SER A 701 -2.56 30.90 -12.17
C SER A 701 -2.55 29.66 -11.30
N PHE A 702 -3.35 29.70 -10.23
CA PHE A 702 -3.89 28.54 -9.54
C PHE A 702 -5.39 28.47 -9.82
N TYR A 703 -6.01 27.29 -9.72
CA TYR A 703 -7.47 27.20 -9.83
C TYR A 703 -8.14 27.42 -8.46
N ASP A 704 -8.06 26.44 -7.55
CA ASP A 704 -8.46 26.60 -6.14
C ASP A 704 -7.23 26.61 -5.22
N VAL A 705 -7.27 27.46 -4.19
CA VAL A 705 -6.18 27.60 -3.21
C VAL A 705 -6.73 27.52 -1.79
N LEU A 706 -6.09 26.70 -0.97
CA LEU A 706 -6.42 26.51 0.44
C LEU A 706 -5.17 26.67 1.34
N PHE A 707 -5.32 27.42 2.43
CA PHE A 707 -4.39 27.42 3.56
C PHE A 707 -5.11 26.87 4.79
N ASN A 708 -4.61 25.78 5.38
CA ASN A 708 -5.34 25.03 6.42
C ASN A 708 -4.51 24.62 7.65
N ASN A 709 -3.20 24.88 7.69
CA ASN A 709 -2.34 24.50 8.80
C ASN A 709 -1.98 25.68 9.70
N ALA A 710 -2.20 25.55 11.01
CA ALA A 710 -2.01 26.62 11.99
C ALA A 710 -0.53 27.03 12.20
N GLY A 711 0.41 26.12 11.90
CA GLY A 711 1.85 26.38 12.06
C GLY A 711 2.50 27.12 10.89
N GLY A 712 1.89 27.05 9.71
CA GLY A 712 2.46 27.60 8.47
C GLY A 712 2.25 29.10 8.29
N ASP A 713 3.29 29.78 7.81
CA ASP A 713 3.20 31.08 7.16
C ASP A 713 3.71 31.00 5.71
N TRP A 714 2.98 31.66 4.82
CA TRP A 714 3.20 31.61 3.37
C TRP A 714 3.29 33.02 2.82
N ALA A 715 4.47 33.39 2.31
CA ALA A 715 4.72 34.69 1.71
C ALA A 715 4.75 34.60 0.17
N LEU A 716 4.01 35.49 -0.49
CA LEU A 716 4.18 35.67 -1.92
C LEU A 716 5.56 36.22 -2.25
N SER A 717 6.16 35.70 -3.32
CA SER A 717 7.39 36.20 -3.94
C SER A 717 7.14 36.99 -5.22
N ASP A 718 5.94 36.89 -5.78
CA ASP A 718 5.45 37.57 -6.97
C ASP A 718 3.93 37.75 -6.94
N ASP A 719 3.37 38.37 -8.00
CA ASP A 719 1.92 38.54 -8.16
C ASP A 719 1.25 37.17 -8.35
N MET A 720 0.08 36.96 -7.75
CA MET A 720 -0.62 35.67 -7.75
C MET A 720 -2.01 35.81 -8.38
N VAL A 721 -2.38 34.84 -9.23
CA VAL A 721 -3.73 34.73 -9.80
C VAL A 721 -4.40 33.45 -9.34
N VAL A 722 -5.64 33.54 -8.88
CA VAL A 722 -6.50 32.41 -8.50
C VAL A 722 -7.77 32.46 -9.35
N ASP A 723 -7.86 31.57 -10.32
CA ASP A 723 -8.92 31.51 -11.31
C ASP A 723 -10.27 31.06 -10.71
N ASN A 724 -10.28 30.50 -9.50
CA ASN A 724 -11.50 30.18 -8.75
C ASN A 724 -11.48 30.75 -7.33
N SER A 725 -11.34 29.94 -6.28
CA SER A 725 -11.52 30.39 -4.90
C SER A 725 -10.23 30.36 -4.09
N LEU A 726 -10.01 31.39 -3.26
CA LEU A 726 -8.96 31.44 -2.25
C LEU A 726 -9.57 31.29 -0.85
N THR A 727 -9.09 30.31 -0.10
CA THR A 727 -9.57 30.00 1.25
C THR A 727 -8.42 29.98 2.24
N VAL A 728 -8.54 30.71 3.34
CA VAL A 728 -7.59 30.68 4.48
C VAL A 728 -8.36 30.23 5.73
N THR A 729 -8.36 28.93 6.02
CA THR A 729 -9.05 28.39 7.20
C THR A 729 -8.21 28.47 8.48
N SER A 730 -6.89 28.36 8.34
CA SER A 730 -5.88 28.41 9.40
C SER A 730 -4.54 28.88 8.83
N GLY A 731 -3.58 29.22 9.69
CA GLY A 731 -2.24 29.71 9.27
C GLY A 731 -2.23 31.19 8.90
N GLU A 732 -1.08 31.66 8.39
CA GLU A 732 -0.89 33.02 7.92
C GLU A 732 -0.56 33.05 6.41
N PHE A 733 -1.39 33.73 5.63
CA PHE A 733 -1.11 34.07 4.24
C PHE A 733 -0.65 35.54 4.14
N GLN A 734 0.52 35.79 3.56
CA GLN A 734 1.15 37.11 3.51
C GLN A 734 1.25 37.62 2.06
N GLY A 735 0.49 38.67 1.74
CA GLY A 735 0.48 39.25 0.38
C GLY A 735 1.70 40.13 0.05
N GLY A 736 2.46 40.56 1.05
CA GLY A 736 3.68 41.34 0.85
C GLY A 736 3.43 42.67 0.12
N SER A 737 4.08 42.86 -1.04
CA SER A 737 3.87 44.02 -1.93
C SER A 737 3.29 43.63 -3.28
N TYR A 738 2.80 42.40 -3.40
CA TYR A 738 2.39 41.80 -4.66
C TYR A 738 0.87 41.88 -4.84
N ASP A 739 0.42 41.93 -6.08
CA ASP A 739 -1.00 41.97 -6.40
C ASP A 739 -1.58 40.54 -6.42
N LEU A 740 -2.81 40.40 -5.91
CA LEU A 740 -3.57 39.16 -5.93
C LEU A 740 -4.84 39.36 -6.74
N THR A 741 -5.09 38.45 -7.66
CA THR A 741 -6.31 38.42 -8.46
C THR A 741 -7.10 37.16 -8.12
N VAL A 742 -8.38 37.31 -7.75
CA VAL A 742 -9.26 36.19 -7.39
C VAL A 742 -10.55 36.27 -8.20
N SER A 743 -10.81 35.28 -9.04
CA SER A 743 -11.95 35.34 -9.96
C SER A 743 -13.28 34.94 -9.31
N ALA A 744 -13.29 34.05 -8.30
CA ALA A 744 -14.49 33.65 -7.55
C ALA A 744 -14.43 34.09 -6.08
N ASN A 745 -14.36 33.15 -5.12
CA ASN A 745 -14.62 33.44 -3.71
C ASN A 745 -13.35 33.75 -2.92
N TRP A 746 -13.49 34.60 -1.90
CA TRP A 746 -12.49 34.82 -0.86
C TRP A 746 -13.08 34.40 0.48
N THR A 747 -12.47 33.42 1.15
CA THR A 747 -12.98 32.87 2.40
C THR A 747 -11.94 32.92 3.50
N MET A 748 -12.24 33.64 4.60
CA MET A 748 -11.42 33.63 5.82
C MET A 748 -12.11 32.83 6.93
N GLY A 749 -11.46 31.76 7.38
CA GLY A 749 -11.82 31.05 8.59
C GLY A 749 -11.48 31.84 9.85
N SER A 750 -12.09 31.48 10.98
CA SER A 750 -11.90 32.19 12.26
C SER A 750 -10.47 32.10 12.84
N SER A 751 -9.67 31.14 12.37
CA SER A 751 -8.27 30.92 12.79
C SER A 751 -7.26 31.30 11.71
N GLY A 752 -7.71 31.60 10.49
CA GLY A 752 -6.86 32.03 9.39
C GLY A 752 -6.53 33.52 9.50
N THR A 753 -5.31 33.89 9.10
CA THR A 753 -4.84 35.28 9.07
C THR A 753 -4.38 35.64 7.67
N PHE A 754 -4.82 36.79 7.16
CA PHE A 754 -4.25 37.41 5.97
C PHE A 754 -3.50 38.69 6.34
N THR A 755 -2.20 38.72 6.06
CA THR A 755 -1.34 39.90 6.28
C THR A 755 -1.07 40.57 4.95
N ALA A 756 -1.91 41.56 4.62
CA ALA A 756 -1.88 42.21 3.32
C ALA A 756 -0.57 42.96 2.99
N GLY A 757 0.13 43.51 4.00
CA GLY A 757 1.28 44.38 3.73
C GLY A 757 0.87 45.62 2.90
N THR A 758 1.44 45.78 1.71
CA THR A 758 1.04 46.79 0.72
C THR A 758 0.34 46.19 -0.51
N SER A 759 -0.08 44.91 -0.45
CA SER A 759 -0.72 44.21 -1.56
C SER A 759 -2.04 44.85 -2.01
N SER A 760 -2.45 44.46 -3.21
CA SER A 760 -3.78 44.73 -3.75
C SER A 760 -4.52 43.42 -3.96
N VAL A 761 -5.81 43.37 -3.66
CA VAL A 761 -6.68 42.23 -4.00
C VAL A 761 -7.73 42.70 -5.00
N GLU A 762 -7.77 42.06 -6.17
CA GLU A 762 -8.71 42.36 -7.25
C GLU A 762 -9.65 41.18 -7.54
N PHE A 763 -10.95 41.47 -7.69
CA PHE A 763 -11.94 40.51 -8.18
C PHE A 763 -12.30 40.83 -9.63
N ASP A 764 -11.91 39.98 -10.58
CA ASP A 764 -11.75 40.39 -11.97
C ASP A 764 -12.56 39.61 -13.03
N ASP A 765 -13.29 38.55 -12.66
CA ASP A 765 -14.04 37.73 -13.61
C ASP A 765 -15.55 38.00 -13.54
N SER A 766 -16.12 38.72 -14.51
CA SER A 766 -17.56 39.04 -14.54
C SER A 766 -18.47 37.85 -14.85
N SER A 767 -17.91 36.71 -15.29
CA SER A 767 -18.69 35.48 -15.47
C SER A 767 -19.00 34.78 -14.13
N LYS A 768 -18.28 35.13 -13.07
CA LYS A 768 -18.41 34.55 -11.73
C LYS A 768 -18.94 35.57 -10.72
N THR A 769 -19.81 35.13 -9.83
CA THR A 769 -20.14 35.90 -8.62
C THR A 769 -19.07 35.63 -7.58
N SER A 770 -18.45 36.68 -7.04
CA SER A 770 -17.52 36.55 -5.93
C SER A 770 -18.25 36.70 -4.60
N VAL A 771 -17.96 35.83 -3.64
CA VAL A 771 -18.42 36.00 -2.26
C VAL A 771 -17.22 36.19 -1.33
N ILE A 772 -17.30 37.22 -0.47
CA ILE A 772 -16.28 37.52 0.53
C ILE A 772 -16.81 37.12 1.90
N TYR A 773 -16.23 36.07 2.48
CA TYR A 773 -16.57 35.51 3.79
C TYR A 773 -15.49 35.78 4.85
N GLY A 774 -15.94 35.90 6.10
CA GLY A 774 -15.11 36.04 7.28
C GLY A 774 -14.64 37.46 7.56
N LEU A 775 -13.87 37.62 8.63
CA LEU A 775 -13.24 38.89 8.98
C LEU A 775 -11.99 39.08 8.11
N THR A 776 -12.14 39.81 7.01
CA THR A 776 -11.05 40.13 6.09
C THR A 776 -10.53 41.56 6.25
N ALA A 777 -9.21 41.72 6.13
CA ALA A 777 -8.51 42.99 6.10
C ALA A 777 -7.60 43.07 4.87
N PHE A 778 -8.00 43.86 3.88
CA PHE A 778 -7.22 44.14 2.68
C PHE A 778 -6.39 45.42 2.83
N ASN A 779 -5.30 45.55 2.08
CA ASN A 779 -4.63 46.85 1.94
C ASN A 779 -5.28 47.69 0.84
N ASN A 780 -5.30 47.20 -0.39
CA ASN A 780 -6.18 47.71 -1.45
C ASN A 780 -7.21 46.64 -1.81
N LEU A 781 -8.47 47.03 -2.00
CA LEU A 781 -9.53 46.18 -2.55
C LEU A 781 -10.03 46.81 -3.85
N LEU A 782 -9.93 46.06 -4.95
CA LEU A 782 -10.24 46.52 -6.30
C LEU A 782 -11.34 45.66 -6.91
N VAL A 783 -12.32 46.31 -7.54
CA VAL A 783 -13.30 45.66 -8.41
C VAL A 783 -13.51 46.57 -9.62
N ARG A 784 -12.73 46.32 -10.67
CA ARG A 784 -12.72 47.17 -11.88
C ARG A 784 -13.22 46.47 -13.13
N THR A 785 -13.57 45.19 -13.01
CA THR A 785 -14.19 44.45 -14.11
C THR A 785 -15.63 44.89 -14.27
N ALA A 786 -15.92 45.43 -15.45
CA ALA A 786 -17.27 45.77 -15.90
C ALA A 786 -18.25 44.62 -15.62
N SER A 787 -19.40 44.94 -15.02
CA SER A 787 -20.46 43.97 -14.69
C SER A 787 -20.07 42.88 -13.68
N LYS A 788 -18.97 43.04 -12.94
CA LYS A 788 -18.63 42.11 -11.84
C LYS A 788 -19.64 42.22 -10.70
N ARG A 789 -20.01 41.08 -10.12
CA ARG A 789 -20.80 41.00 -8.89
C ARG A 789 -19.94 40.50 -7.73
N VAL A 790 -19.99 41.22 -6.61
CA VAL A 790 -19.36 40.85 -5.34
C VAL A 790 -20.40 40.91 -4.21
N ASP A 791 -20.58 39.79 -3.54
CA ASP A 791 -21.47 39.65 -2.38
C ASP A 791 -20.63 39.58 -1.10
N PHE A 792 -20.89 40.47 -0.15
CA PHE A 792 -20.20 40.52 1.14
C PHE A 792 -21.00 39.81 2.23
N GLU A 793 -20.33 39.06 3.11
CA GLU A 793 -21.01 38.34 4.19
C GLU A 793 -21.81 39.28 5.10
N ALA A 794 -23.12 39.03 5.18
CA ALA A 794 -24.06 39.83 5.96
C ALA A 794 -23.64 39.95 7.44
N GLY A 795 -23.67 41.17 7.98
CA GLY A 795 -23.33 41.45 9.38
C GLY A 795 -21.83 41.45 9.69
N THR A 796 -20.95 41.16 8.73
CA THR A 796 -19.50 41.23 8.91
C THR A 796 -18.93 42.59 8.49
N THR A 797 -17.69 42.86 8.90
CA THR A 797 -16.94 44.06 8.50
C THR A 797 -15.74 43.65 7.64
N THR A 798 -15.71 44.12 6.40
CA THR A 798 -14.49 44.12 5.57
C THR A 798 -13.70 45.39 5.85
N THR A 799 -12.43 45.24 6.22
CA THR A 799 -11.52 46.38 6.43
C THR A 799 -10.62 46.55 5.22
N VAL A 800 -10.43 47.79 4.78
CA VAL A 800 -9.50 48.16 3.71
C VAL A 800 -8.61 49.28 4.23
N SER A 801 -7.30 49.04 4.39
CA SER A 801 -6.42 49.99 5.08
C SER A 801 -5.93 51.16 4.22
N ASN A 802 -5.90 51.00 2.90
CA ASN A 802 -5.44 52.03 1.97
C ASN A 802 -6.50 52.46 0.96
N ALA A 803 -6.81 51.66 -0.07
CA ALA A 803 -7.69 52.09 -1.16
C ALA A 803 -8.83 51.10 -1.42
N PHE A 804 -10.06 51.61 -1.46
CA PHE A 804 -11.25 50.85 -1.86
C PHE A 804 -11.71 51.40 -3.21
N THR A 805 -11.44 50.66 -4.28
CA THR A 805 -11.64 51.11 -5.66
C THR A 805 -12.64 50.24 -6.39
N ILE A 806 -13.75 50.84 -6.80
CA ILE A 806 -14.83 50.19 -7.55
C ILE A 806 -15.05 51.00 -8.82
N ASP A 807 -14.93 50.35 -9.98
CA ASP A 807 -15.12 51.01 -11.27
C ASP A 807 -15.83 50.10 -12.26
N GLY A 808 -17.13 50.33 -12.45
CA GLY A 808 -17.91 49.68 -13.52
C GLY A 808 -17.59 50.20 -14.93
N GLN A 809 -16.65 51.14 -15.08
CA GLN A 809 -16.12 51.71 -16.34
C GLN A 809 -17.09 52.58 -17.15
N ALA A 810 -18.38 52.24 -17.22
CA ALA A 810 -19.36 52.95 -18.03
C ALA A 810 -20.82 52.75 -17.54
N THR A 811 -21.72 53.55 -18.11
CA THR A 811 -23.17 53.36 -17.92
C THR A 811 -23.60 52.01 -18.49
N GLY A 812 -24.27 51.19 -17.67
CA GLY A 812 -24.78 49.87 -18.07
C GLY A 812 -23.87 48.69 -17.70
N THR A 813 -22.66 48.96 -17.19
CA THR A 813 -21.66 47.93 -16.83
C THR A 813 -21.28 47.98 -15.35
N LYS A 814 -22.25 48.33 -14.50
CA LYS A 814 -22.00 48.55 -13.07
C LYS A 814 -21.41 47.34 -12.38
N VAL A 815 -20.58 47.59 -11.37
CA VAL A 815 -20.21 46.56 -10.38
C VAL A 815 -21.33 46.44 -9.35
N ASP A 816 -21.83 45.23 -9.13
CA ASP A 816 -22.85 44.96 -8.11
C ASP A 816 -22.17 44.64 -6.77
N LEU A 817 -22.50 45.41 -5.72
CA LEU A 817 -22.04 45.22 -4.36
C LEU A 817 -23.21 44.89 -3.44
N ASN A 818 -23.37 43.60 -3.11
CA ASN A 818 -24.53 43.11 -2.36
C ASN A 818 -24.17 42.55 -0.99
N SER A 819 -25.20 42.40 -0.15
CA SER A 819 -25.15 41.53 1.02
C SER A 819 -25.47 40.08 0.63
N THR A 820 -24.84 39.09 1.28
CA THR A 820 -25.25 37.69 1.17
C THR A 820 -26.63 37.41 1.77
N SER A 821 -27.19 38.33 2.57
CA SER A 821 -28.53 38.21 3.14
C SER A 821 -29.34 39.49 2.97
N VAL A 822 -30.38 39.41 2.13
CA VAL A 822 -31.29 40.53 1.82
C VAL A 822 -31.84 41.18 3.09
N GLY A 823 -31.73 42.51 3.16
CA GLY A 823 -32.20 43.32 4.29
C GLY A 823 -31.25 43.38 5.49
N THR A 824 -30.13 42.65 5.47
CA THR A 824 -29.10 42.70 6.51
C THR A 824 -27.85 43.34 5.96
N GLN A 825 -27.35 44.38 6.62
CA GLN A 825 -26.23 45.15 6.09
C GLN A 825 -24.90 44.38 6.16
N TRP A 826 -24.10 44.44 5.10
CA TRP A 826 -22.64 44.23 5.17
C TRP A 826 -21.95 45.55 5.53
N THR A 827 -20.75 45.50 6.11
CA THR A 827 -20.03 46.70 6.55
C THR A 827 -18.67 46.86 5.87
N ILE A 828 -18.39 48.06 5.34
CA ILE A 828 -17.07 48.47 4.84
C ILE A 828 -16.41 49.46 5.80
N ASN A 829 -15.12 49.26 6.07
CA ASN A 829 -14.28 50.17 6.84
C ASN A 829 -13.05 50.56 6.02
N THR A 830 -13.07 51.76 5.44
CA THR A 830 -12.01 52.25 4.53
C THR A 830 -11.73 53.75 4.73
N PRO A 831 -10.49 54.22 4.53
CA PRO A 831 -10.18 55.64 4.46
C PRO A 831 -10.88 56.32 3.27
N ILE A 832 -11.81 57.25 3.53
CA ILE A 832 -12.54 57.95 2.45
C ILE A 832 -11.64 58.68 1.48
N ALA A 833 -10.49 59.20 1.94
CA ALA A 833 -9.58 59.97 1.08
C ALA A 833 -9.11 59.16 -0.15
N ASN A 834 -9.15 57.84 -0.02
CA ASN A 834 -8.69 56.88 -1.03
C ASN A 834 -9.84 55.92 -1.45
N ALA A 835 -11.08 56.20 -1.05
CA ALA A 835 -12.24 55.47 -1.54
C ALA A 835 -12.67 56.09 -2.87
N ASP A 836 -12.61 55.30 -3.94
CA ASP A 836 -13.01 55.69 -5.29
C ASP A 836 -14.08 54.72 -5.77
N VAL A 837 -15.34 55.15 -5.78
CA VAL A 837 -16.48 54.33 -6.18
C VAL A 837 -17.20 55.01 -7.32
N ASN A 838 -17.16 54.36 -8.49
CA ASN A 838 -17.74 54.84 -9.72
C ASN A 838 -18.46 53.70 -10.45
N PHE A 839 -19.63 53.98 -11.02
CA PHE A 839 -20.45 52.96 -11.71
C PHE A 839 -20.67 51.69 -10.86
N ALA A 840 -21.11 51.85 -9.62
CA ALA A 840 -21.50 50.73 -8.75
C ALA A 840 -23.03 50.66 -8.60
N ASP A 841 -23.56 49.47 -8.34
CA ASP A 841 -24.88 49.27 -7.76
C ASP A 841 -24.70 48.73 -6.35
N VAL A 842 -25.16 49.45 -5.33
CA VAL A 842 -24.92 49.12 -3.93
C VAL A 842 -26.23 48.83 -3.24
N ILE A 843 -26.32 47.72 -2.51
CA ILE A 843 -27.49 47.38 -1.69
C ILE A 843 -27.07 46.79 -0.34
N ASP A 844 -27.88 47.05 0.68
CA ASP A 844 -27.72 46.50 2.03
C ASP A 844 -26.29 46.73 2.57
N SER A 845 -25.73 47.93 2.43
CA SER A 845 -24.36 48.26 2.84
C SER A 845 -24.28 49.31 3.95
N LYS A 846 -23.25 49.26 4.78
CA LYS A 846 -22.91 50.29 5.76
C LYS A 846 -21.43 50.68 5.68
N SER A 847 -21.14 51.96 5.51
CA SER A 847 -19.81 52.50 5.82
C SER A 847 -19.70 52.87 7.30
N THR A 848 -18.62 52.48 7.97
CA THR A 848 -18.48 52.56 9.44
C THR A 848 -18.45 53.97 10.00
N ASN A 849 -17.71 54.89 9.37
CA ASN A 849 -17.31 56.13 10.06
C ASN A 849 -17.80 57.40 9.37
N ARG A 850 -18.02 57.40 8.05
CA ARG A 850 -18.29 58.60 7.25
C ARG A 850 -18.83 58.23 5.85
N ALA A 851 -19.42 59.19 5.14
CA ALA A 851 -20.02 58.99 3.82
C ALA A 851 -18.99 58.65 2.73
N ILE A 852 -19.10 57.48 2.08
CA ILE A 852 -18.39 57.15 0.83
C ILE A 852 -19.18 57.75 -0.34
N SER A 853 -18.53 58.46 -1.26
CA SER A 853 -19.18 59.04 -2.44
C SER A 853 -19.12 58.06 -3.60
N ALA A 854 -20.27 57.48 -3.97
CA ALA A 854 -20.44 56.60 -5.11
C ALA A 854 -20.96 57.40 -6.31
N THR A 855 -20.08 57.80 -7.22
CA THR A 855 -20.41 58.63 -8.38
C THR A 855 -20.96 57.76 -9.52
N ASN A 856 -21.88 58.28 -10.33
CA ASN A 856 -22.51 57.53 -11.44
C ASN A 856 -23.01 56.13 -11.00
N SER A 857 -23.49 56.02 -9.76
CA SER A 857 -23.80 54.76 -9.09
C SER A 857 -25.26 54.71 -8.65
N THR A 858 -25.80 53.52 -8.43
CA THR A 858 -27.17 53.29 -7.98
C THR A 858 -27.21 52.93 -6.51
N ASP A 859 -28.14 53.57 -5.79
CA ASP A 859 -28.56 53.19 -4.45
C ASP A 859 -29.75 52.23 -4.56
N SER A 860 -29.49 50.93 -4.49
CA SER A 860 -30.54 49.90 -4.53
C SER A 860 -31.20 49.65 -3.17
N GLY A 861 -30.86 50.45 -2.15
CA GLY A 861 -31.59 50.53 -0.89
C GLY A 861 -30.83 49.96 0.32
N ASN A 862 -31.31 50.36 1.51
CA ASN A 862 -30.75 49.97 2.81
C ASN A 862 -29.25 50.28 2.99
N ASN A 863 -28.77 51.35 2.34
CA ASN A 863 -27.39 51.80 2.45
C ASN A 863 -27.24 52.89 3.53
N GLU A 864 -26.29 52.74 4.46
CA GLU A 864 -25.96 53.71 5.50
C GLU A 864 -24.56 54.31 5.28
N ASN A 865 -24.43 55.63 5.45
CA ASN A 865 -23.18 56.37 5.23
C ASN A 865 -22.62 56.19 3.80
N TRP A 866 -23.51 56.20 2.83
CA TRP A 866 -23.20 56.30 1.40
C TRP A 866 -23.78 57.59 0.85
N GLY A 867 -23.04 58.25 -0.04
CA GLY A 867 -23.51 59.38 -0.83
C GLY A 867 -23.57 58.97 -2.29
N PHE A 868 -24.73 59.16 -2.92
CA PHE A 868 -24.93 58.92 -4.35
C PHE A 868 -25.23 60.27 -5.02
N PRO A 869 -24.19 61.00 -5.50
CA PRO A 869 -24.38 62.29 -6.13
C PRO A 869 -25.24 62.16 -7.39
N ILE A 870 -26.31 62.96 -7.44
CA ILE A 870 -27.25 63.04 -8.55
C ILE A 870 -27.00 64.29 -9.39
N ILE A 871 -27.05 64.16 -10.70
CA ILE A 871 -26.91 65.24 -11.66
C ILE A 871 -28.18 66.08 -11.68
N GLN A 872 -28.07 67.38 -11.43
CA GLN A 872 -29.23 68.29 -11.46
C GLN A 872 -29.36 68.92 -12.85
N ILE A 873 -30.48 68.68 -13.53
CA ILE A 873 -30.80 69.28 -14.83
C ILE A 873 -31.82 70.40 -14.62
N TYR A 874 -31.50 71.63 -15.01
CA TYR A 874 -32.42 72.78 -14.91
C TYR A 874 -32.92 73.21 -16.29
N ARG A 875 -34.22 73.50 -16.39
CA ARG A 875 -34.91 74.02 -17.60
C ARG A 875 -36.00 75.01 -17.20
N SER A 876 -36.41 75.90 -18.10
CA SER A 876 -37.47 76.89 -17.85
C SER A 876 -38.64 76.78 -18.82
N VAL A 877 -39.82 77.15 -18.34
CA VAL A 877 -41.06 77.24 -19.12
C VAL A 877 -41.66 78.64 -19.00
N GLY A 878 -42.07 79.23 -20.12
CA GLY A 878 -42.84 80.48 -20.18
C GLY A 878 -43.82 80.53 -21.37
N PRO A 879 -45.14 80.35 -21.15
CA PRO A 879 -46.24 80.36 -22.12
C PRO A 879 -46.29 81.44 -23.23
N SER A 880 -45.45 82.47 -23.21
CA SER A 880 -45.43 83.54 -24.21
C SER A 880 -44.05 84.05 -24.63
N ALA A 881 -42.99 83.42 -24.14
CA ALA A 881 -41.62 83.89 -24.35
C ALA A 881 -41.05 83.48 -25.73
N THR A 882 -41.57 84.08 -26.80
CA THR A 882 -41.15 83.84 -28.19
C THR A 882 -40.16 84.88 -28.72
N ALA A 883 -39.31 85.43 -27.86
CA ALA A 883 -38.25 86.39 -28.17
C ALA A 883 -37.15 86.29 -27.09
N PRO A 884 -35.95 86.84 -27.31
CA PRO A 884 -34.95 87.00 -26.25
C PRO A 884 -35.55 87.72 -25.03
N LEU A 885 -35.27 87.19 -23.85
CA LEU A 885 -35.59 87.81 -22.56
C LEU A 885 -34.65 88.97 -22.24
N ASP A 886 -33.41 88.87 -22.74
CA ASP A 886 -32.37 89.89 -22.67
C ASP A 886 -31.31 89.60 -23.75
N ASP A 887 -30.54 90.62 -24.14
CA ASP A 887 -29.54 90.55 -25.20
C ASP A 887 -28.27 91.36 -24.88
N ASP A 888 -27.27 91.26 -25.75
CA ASP A 888 -26.01 92.01 -25.68
C ASP A 888 -26.14 93.53 -25.90
N ASN A 889 -27.37 94.05 -26.03
CA ASN A 889 -27.68 95.44 -26.28
C ASN A 889 -26.92 96.00 -27.49
N THR A 890 -26.96 95.27 -28.62
CA THR A 890 -26.23 95.57 -29.87
C THR A 890 -24.71 95.63 -29.65
N ASN A 891 -24.17 94.58 -29.05
CA ASN A 891 -22.75 94.39 -28.70
C ASN A 891 -22.19 95.42 -27.70
N ALA A 892 -23.04 96.02 -26.87
CA ALA A 892 -22.62 96.96 -25.82
C ALA A 892 -22.28 96.26 -24.50
N ASP A 893 -22.95 95.14 -24.23
CA ASP A 893 -22.85 94.40 -22.98
C ASP A 893 -22.17 93.05 -23.21
N THR A 894 -21.16 92.74 -22.39
CA THR A 894 -20.33 91.53 -22.52
C THR A 894 -20.66 90.49 -21.45
N ILE A 895 -20.52 89.21 -21.81
CA ILE A 895 -20.52 88.07 -20.89
C ILE A 895 -19.10 87.47 -20.79
N THR A 896 -18.71 87.01 -19.59
CA THR A 896 -17.51 86.19 -19.36
C THR A 896 -17.92 84.96 -18.56
N ILE A 897 -17.43 83.77 -18.91
CA ILE A 897 -17.68 82.52 -18.17
C ILE A 897 -16.35 82.03 -17.59
N SER A 898 -16.30 81.83 -16.27
CA SER A 898 -15.15 81.20 -15.61
C SER A 898 -15.60 80.23 -14.53
N GLY A 899 -15.13 78.99 -14.59
CA GLY A 899 -15.51 77.93 -13.65
C GLY A 899 -17.01 77.66 -13.62
N GLY A 900 -17.71 77.87 -14.74
CA GLY A 900 -19.16 77.76 -14.86
C GLY A 900 -19.96 78.93 -14.27
N VAL A 901 -19.33 80.05 -13.91
CA VAL A 901 -20.03 81.27 -13.51
C VAL A 901 -19.98 82.28 -14.65
N ALA A 902 -21.15 82.67 -15.16
CA ALA A 902 -21.31 83.80 -16.07
C ALA A 902 -21.34 85.13 -15.31
N THR A 903 -20.56 86.08 -15.80
CA THR A 903 -20.48 87.47 -15.35
C THR A 903 -20.82 88.40 -16.50
N PHE A 904 -21.88 89.19 -16.34
CA PHE A 904 -22.34 90.17 -17.32
C PHE A 904 -21.83 91.57 -16.95
N SER A 905 -21.44 92.38 -17.95
CA SER A 905 -20.98 93.76 -17.73
C SER A 905 -22.11 94.73 -17.33
N ALA A 906 -23.37 94.34 -17.56
CA ALA A 906 -24.57 95.07 -17.17
C ALA A 906 -25.59 94.14 -16.52
N ALA A 907 -26.54 94.74 -15.79
CA ALA A 907 -27.57 94.01 -15.09
C ALA A 907 -28.55 93.35 -16.08
N VAL A 908 -28.66 92.03 -16.00
CA VAL A 908 -29.59 91.22 -16.79
C VAL A 908 -31.02 91.35 -16.24
N ALA A 909 -32.01 91.31 -17.13
CA ALA A 909 -33.42 91.53 -16.85
C ALA A 909 -33.97 90.71 -15.67
N ASN A 910 -34.89 91.30 -14.91
CA ASN A 910 -35.42 90.71 -13.67
C ASN A 910 -36.26 89.44 -13.90
N ASN A 911 -36.74 89.22 -15.12
CA ASN A 911 -37.48 88.02 -15.52
C ASN A 911 -36.56 86.84 -15.86
N VAL A 912 -35.24 87.02 -15.99
CA VAL A 912 -34.28 85.93 -16.22
C VAL A 912 -33.95 85.18 -14.92
N GLY A 913 -33.93 83.86 -14.97
CA GLY A 913 -33.62 83.02 -13.81
C GLY A 913 -33.33 81.56 -14.16
N VAL A 914 -33.54 80.67 -13.18
CA VAL A 914 -33.18 79.24 -13.28
C VAL A 914 -33.83 78.57 -14.49
N GLY A 915 -33.03 77.82 -15.22
CA GLY A 915 -33.45 77.01 -16.36
C GLY A 915 -33.47 77.75 -17.70
N ASP A 916 -33.28 79.07 -17.71
CA ASP A 916 -33.14 79.84 -18.95
C ASP A 916 -31.87 79.47 -19.70
N VAL A 917 -31.93 79.61 -21.02
CA VAL A 917 -30.86 79.27 -21.96
C VAL A 917 -30.12 80.54 -22.32
N ILE A 918 -28.81 80.56 -22.09
CA ILE A 918 -27.90 81.58 -22.63
C ILE A 918 -27.27 80.99 -23.87
N LEU A 919 -27.46 81.66 -25.01
CA LEU A 919 -26.78 81.37 -26.27
C LEU A 919 -25.71 82.44 -26.47
N TYR A 920 -24.45 82.02 -26.64
CA TYR A 920 -23.31 82.93 -26.76
C TYR A 920 -22.37 82.47 -27.88
N ASP A 921 -21.82 83.44 -28.62
CA ASP A 921 -20.96 83.19 -29.79
C ASP A 921 -19.63 82.54 -29.38
N SER A 922 -19.61 81.21 -29.35
CA SER A 922 -18.40 80.43 -29.06
C SER A 922 -17.58 80.15 -30.31
N SER A 923 -18.15 80.40 -31.50
CA SER A 923 -17.46 80.23 -32.78
C SER A 923 -16.64 81.48 -33.19
N ASN A 924 -16.77 82.58 -32.45
CA ASN A 924 -16.14 83.89 -32.67
C ASN A 924 -16.40 84.43 -34.10
N ASN A 925 -17.64 84.29 -34.58
CA ASN A 925 -18.05 84.78 -35.90
C ASN A 925 -18.96 86.02 -35.83
N ASN A 926 -19.25 86.51 -34.62
CA ASN A 926 -20.14 87.61 -34.26
C ASN A 926 -21.60 87.39 -34.71
N ALA A 927 -22.08 86.16 -34.73
CA ALA A 927 -23.45 85.81 -35.05
C ALA A 927 -23.90 84.58 -34.24
N LEU A 928 -25.14 84.60 -33.71
CA LEU A 928 -25.69 83.47 -32.99
C LEU A 928 -26.33 82.45 -33.94
N SER A 929 -25.91 81.20 -33.83
CA SER A 929 -26.30 80.08 -34.68
C SER A 929 -26.14 78.74 -33.96
N ASN A 930 -26.44 77.63 -34.64
CA ASN A 930 -26.19 76.28 -34.13
C ASN A 930 -24.71 75.87 -34.05
N ALA A 931 -23.79 76.72 -34.53
CA ALA A 931 -22.36 76.55 -34.31
C ALA A 931 -21.91 77.02 -32.93
N ASP A 932 -22.78 77.75 -32.22
CA ASP A 932 -22.48 78.43 -30.97
C ASP A 932 -22.96 77.63 -29.76
N SER A 933 -22.43 77.97 -28.59
CA SER A 933 -22.64 77.20 -27.37
C SER A 933 -23.82 77.73 -26.57
N ILE A 934 -24.53 76.79 -25.96
CA ILE A 934 -25.60 77.08 -25.00
C ILE A 934 -25.17 76.71 -23.59
N ALA A 935 -25.71 77.43 -22.62
CA ALA A 935 -25.66 77.04 -21.22
C ALA A 935 -26.98 77.36 -20.52
N PHE A 936 -27.34 76.55 -19.53
CA PHE A 936 -28.55 76.70 -18.75
C PHE A 936 -28.22 77.34 -17.40
N ILE A 937 -29.05 78.28 -16.97
CA ILE A 937 -28.88 78.93 -15.68
C ILE A 937 -29.26 77.95 -14.56
N LYS A 938 -28.28 77.56 -13.75
CA LYS A 938 -28.47 76.74 -12.54
C LYS A 938 -28.94 77.59 -11.36
N SER A 939 -28.37 78.79 -11.20
CA SER A 939 -28.81 79.74 -10.18
C SER A 939 -28.45 81.18 -10.54
N ARG A 940 -29.24 82.14 -10.06
CA ARG A 940 -28.96 83.58 -10.14
C ARG A 940 -28.44 84.05 -8.79
N THR A 941 -27.20 84.53 -8.73
CA THR A 941 -26.60 85.03 -7.47
C THR A 941 -26.86 86.52 -7.25
N ASP A 942 -26.79 87.33 -8.31
CA ASP A 942 -27.24 88.71 -8.34
C ASP A 942 -27.69 89.11 -9.75
N SER A 943 -27.81 90.41 -10.06
CA SER A 943 -28.26 90.88 -11.37
C SER A 943 -27.22 90.72 -12.50
N THR A 944 -25.96 90.45 -12.17
CA THR A 944 -24.83 90.35 -13.09
C THR A 944 -24.11 89.00 -13.03
N HIS A 945 -24.38 88.14 -12.04
CA HIS A 945 -23.69 86.86 -11.85
C HIS A 945 -24.65 85.65 -11.78
N TYR A 946 -24.37 84.65 -12.61
CA TYR A 946 -25.21 83.46 -12.80
C TYR A 946 -24.35 82.20 -12.83
N VAL A 947 -24.74 81.17 -12.07
CA VAL A 947 -24.11 79.85 -12.15
C VAL A 947 -24.75 79.09 -13.30
N LEU A 948 -23.93 78.53 -14.16
CA LEU A 948 -24.34 77.86 -15.39
C LEU A 948 -24.05 76.37 -15.34
N GLN A 949 -24.75 75.65 -16.21
CA GLN A 949 -24.49 74.25 -16.53
C GLN A 949 -24.76 73.97 -18.00
N THR A 950 -24.09 72.96 -18.55
CA THR A 950 -24.41 72.43 -19.89
C THR A 950 -25.77 71.76 -19.90
N GLU A 951 -26.24 71.34 -21.08
CA GLU A 951 -27.51 70.62 -21.19
C GLU A 951 -27.58 69.35 -20.31
N ASN A 952 -26.44 68.72 -20.04
CA ASN A 952 -26.27 67.49 -19.25
C ASN A 952 -25.82 67.74 -17.80
N GLY A 953 -25.86 69.00 -17.32
CA GLY A 953 -25.56 69.33 -15.91
C GLY A 953 -24.06 69.46 -15.58
N ALA A 954 -23.16 69.25 -16.53
CA ALA A 954 -21.72 69.50 -16.36
C ALA A 954 -21.39 71.01 -16.35
N THR A 955 -20.24 71.40 -15.79
CA THR A 955 -19.73 72.78 -15.83
C THR A 955 -19.42 73.19 -17.28
N PRO A 956 -19.93 74.34 -17.79
CA PRO A 956 -19.60 74.82 -19.13
C PRO A 956 -18.13 75.22 -19.25
N ALA A 957 -17.62 75.22 -20.48
CA ALA A 957 -16.28 75.71 -20.77
C ALA A 957 -16.13 77.21 -20.45
N ASP A 958 -14.92 77.62 -20.07
CA ASP A 958 -14.60 79.03 -19.84
C ASP A 958 -14.72 79.83 -21.15
N LEU A 959 -15.28 81.03 -21.05
CA LEU A 959 -15.49 81.96 -22.15
C LEU A 959 -14.85 83.30 -21.77
N PRO A 960 -13.86 83.81 -22.52
CA PRO A 960 -13.37 85.18 -22.34
C PRO A 960 -14.48 86.20 -22.61
N ALA A 961 -14.25 87.48 -22.31
CA ALA A 961 -15.24 88.52 -22.56
C ALA A 961 -15.77 88.48 -24.02
N ASN A 962 -17.07 88.26 -24.16
CA ASN A 962 -17.77 88.10 -25.43
C ASN A 962 -18.97 89.07 -25.46
N ASP A 963 -19.13 89.80 -26.55
CA ASP A 963 -20.14 90.84 -26.74
C ASP A 963 -21.32 90.39 -27.63
N THR A 964 -21.46 89.08 -27.89
CA THR A 964 -22.52 88.52 -28.74
C THR A 964 -23.23 87.38 -28.00
N TRP A 965 -24.36 87.69 -27.36
CA TRP A 965 -25.14 86.73 -26.57
C TRP A 965 -26.62 87.13 -26.45
N GLU A 966 -27.49 86.13 -26.26
CA GLU A 966 -28.92 86.30 -26.02
C GLU A 966 -29.43 85.27 -24.99
N ILE A 967 -30.48 85.63 -24.24
CA ILE A 967 -31.07 84.76 -23.21
C ILE A 967 -32.52 84.42 -23.56
N TYR A 968 -32.90 83.15 -23.42
CA TYR A 968 -34.20 82.62 -23.81
C TYR A 968 -34.85 81.76 -22.73
N ARG A 969 -36.18 81.62 -22.74
CA ARG A 969 -36.84 80.49 -22.07
C ARG A 969 -36.51 79.20 -22.83
N ALA A 970 -36.25 78.11 -22.11
CA ALA A 970 -35.99 76.82 -22.74
C ALA A 970 -37.24 76.27 -23.45
N TYR A 971 -38.42 76.50 -22.89
CA TYR A 971 -39.68 76.00 -23.43
C TYR A 971 -40.80 77.05 -23.33
N THR A 972 -41.74 77.01 -24.27
CA THR A 972 -42.89 77.92 -24.33
C THR A 972 -44.18 77.33 -23.76
N SER A 973 -44.16 76.13 -23.18
CA SER A 973 -45.28 75.54 -22.43
C SER A 973 -44.78 74.32 -21.66
N LEU A 974 -45.54 73.87 -20.67
CA LEU A 974 -45.23 72.63 -19.97
C LEU A 974 -45.34 71.41 -20.90
N SER A 975 -46.30 71.42 -21.83
CA SER A 975 -46.44 70.37 -22.84
C SER A 975 -45.21 70.30 -23.77
N ASN A 976 -44.61 71.44 -24.11
CA ASN A 976 -43.38 71.48 -24.91
C ASN A 976 -42.16 70.97 -24.11
N ALA A 977 -42.05 71.33 -22.82
CA ALA A 977 -40.99 70.81 -21.96
C ALA A 977 -41.09 69.30 -21.76
N GLU A 978 -42.31 68.76 -21.63
CA GLU A 978 -42.56 67.32 -21.52
C GLU A 978 -42.19 66.58 -22.80
N ALA A 979 -42.52 67.13 -23.96
CA ALA A 979 -42.21 66.54 -25.26
C ALA A 979 -40.74 66.75 -25.70
N GLY A 980 -39.98 67.61 -25.01
CA GLY A 980 -38.65 68.03 -25.43
C GLY A 980 -38.65 69.01 -26.61
N THR A 981 -39.79 69.61 -26.95
CA THR A 981 -39.92 70.57 -28.05
C THR A 981 -39.37 71.92 -27.62
N VAL A 982 -38.14 72.24 -28.03
CA VAL A 982 -37.45 73.49 -27.67
C VAL A 982 -38.23 74.75 -28.10
N ASN A 983 -37.95 75.88 -27.47
CA ASN A 983 -38.54 77.17 -27.83
C ASN A 983 -38.38 77.45 -29.33
N SER A 984 -39.47 77.84 -30.01
CA SER A 984 -39.48 78.02 -31.46
C SER A 984 -38.51 79.09 -31.97
N THR A 985 -38.09 80.04 -31.14
CA THR A 985 -37.02 81.00 -31.51
C THR A 985 -35.64 80.37 -31.51
N LEU A 986 -35.39 79.46 -30.58
CA LEU A 986 -34.15 78.66 -30.54
C LEU A 986 -34.15 77.64 -31.69
N ASP A 987 -35.29 76.99 -31.95
CA ASP A 987 -35.48 76.07 -33.08
C ASP A 987 -35.25 76.76 -34.44
N ALA A 988 -35.69 78.02 -34.59
CA ALA A 988 -35.46 78.81 -35.79
C ALA A 988 -33.97 79.09 -36.06
N LEU A 989 -33.13 79.10 -35.01
CA LEU A 989 -31.67 79.16 -35.09
C LEU A 989 -31.02 77.78 -35.22
N SER A 990 -31.83 76.73 -35.37
CA SER A 990 -31.42 75.32 -35.38
C SER A 990 -30.72 74.86 -34.09
N ILE A 991 -31.05 75.50 -32.96
CA ILE A 991 -30.59 75.07 -31.63
C ILE A 991 -31.44 73.90 -31.17
N SER A 992 -30.78 72.81 -30.77
CA SER A 992 -31.42 71.63 -30.18
C SER A 992 -30.69 71.20 -28.92
N TYR A 993 -31.42 70.66 -27.96
CA TYR A 993 -30.86 70.05 -26.75
C TYR A 993 -31.79 68.95 -26.26
N THR A 994 -31.25 68.10 -25.39
CA THR A 994 -31.99 67.00 -24.78
C THR A 994 -33.19 67.48 -23.95
N GLY A 995 -34.33 66.79 -24.11
CA GLY A 995 -35.61 67.03 -23.44
C GLY A 995 -36.60 65.88 -23.64
N GLY A 996 -37.55 65.70 -22.70
CA GLY A 996 -38.65 64.73 -22.78
C GLY A 996 -38.28 63.24 -22.73
N ASN A 997 -39.26 62.37 -22.39
CA ASN A 997 -39.23 60.89 -22.54
C ASN A 997 -37.88 60.22 -22.18
N ARG A 998 -37.36 60.50 -20.98
CA ARG A 998 -35.98 60.16 -20.57
C ARG A 998 -35.96 59.22 -19.37
N ASP A 999 -34.98 58.34 -19.34
CA ASP A 999 -34.71 57.51 -18.15
C ASP A 999 -33.84 58.28 -17.14
N LEU A 1000 -34.46 58.85 -16.11
CA LEU A 1000 -33.73 59.62 -15.12
C LEU A 1000 -32.87 58.75 -14.20
N VAL A 1001 -33.26 57.49 -14.02
CA VAL A 1001 -32.53 56.52 -13.20
C VAL A 1001 -31.24 56.13 -13.89
N ALA A 1002 -31.30 55.78 -15.18
CA ALA A 1002 -30.12 55.40 -15.97
C ALA A 1002 -29.14 56.55 -16.18
N ASN A 1003 -29.62 57.80 -16.22
CA ASN A 1003 -28.79 58.99 -16.41
C ASN A 1003 -28.34 59.65 -15.08
N TYR A 1004 -28.76 59.14 -13.92
CA TYR A 1004 -28.50 59.74 -12.60
C TYR A 1004 -29.01 61.17 -12.44
N GLU A 1005 -30.13 61.49 -13.06
CA GLU A 1005 -30.61 62.86 -13.14
C GLU A 1005 -31.79 63.16 -12.21
N GLN A 1006 -31.86 64.40 -11.75
CA GLN A 1006 -33.09 65.06 -11.32
C GLN A 1006 -33.36 66.24 -12.23
N TRP A 1007 -34.56 66.30 -12.80
CA TRP A 1007 -34.98 67.39 -13.67
C TRP A 1007 -35.77 68.44 -12.89
N ASN A 1008 -35.33 69.68 -12.97
CA ASN A 1008 -35.88 70.83 -12.26
C ASN A 1008 -36.37 71.84 -13.30
N ILE A 1009 -37.69 71.85 -13.53
CA ILE A 1009 -38.34 72.72 -14.51
C ILE A 1009 -38.96 73.91 -13.77
N ALA A 1010 -38.37 75.09 -13.95
CA ALA A 1010 -38.88 76.34 -13.39
C ALA A 1010 -40.01 76.91 -14.26
N CYS A 1011 -41.16 77.18 -13.66
CA CYS A 1011 -42.35 77.68 -14.34
C CYS A 1011 -42.50 79.19 -14.12
N TYR A 1012 -42.36 79.98 -15.18
CA TYR A 1012 -42.48 81.44 -15.11
C TYR A 1012 -43.89 81.90 -15.50
N ALA A 1013 -44.48 82.79 -14.70
CA ALA A 1013 -45.83 83.31 -14.89
C ALA A 1013 -45.87 84.51 -15.86
N ASP A 1014 -45.47 84.30 -17.11
CA ASP A 1014 -45.46 85.32 -18.17
C ASP A 1014 -46.81 85.41 -18.91
N ALA A 1015 -47.49 84.28 -19.13
CA ALA A 1015 -48.83 84.21 -19.68
C ALA A 1015 -49.61 82.95 -19.23
N VAL A 1016 -50.85 82.82 -19.68
CA VAL A 1016 -51.66 81.62 -19.48
C VAL A 1016 -51.13 80.50 -20.39
N ASP A 1017 -50.71 79.37 -19.80
CA ASP A 1017 -50.39 78.16 -20.57
C ASP A 1017 -51.69 77.58 -21.16
N SER A 1018 -51.87 77.79 -22.46
CA SER A 1018 -53.05 77.37 -23.23
C SER A 1018 -52.71 76.34 -24.30
N ALA A 1019 -51.51 75.75 -24.23
CA ALA A 1019 -51.11 74.64 -25.07
C ALA A 1019 -51.99 73.39 -24.80
N SER A 1020 -51.87 72.37 -25.65
CA SER A 1020 -52.55 71.08 -25.53
C SER A 1020 -52.45 70.45 -24.13
N ASP A 1021 -53.37 69.53 -23.82
CA ASP A 1021 -53.40 68.79 -22.55
C ASP A 1021 -52.01 68.29 -22.15
N MET A 1022 -51.54 68.70 -20.96
CA MET A 1022 -50.24 68.32 -20.42
C MET A 1022 -50.34 66.90 -19.82
N ASN A 1023 -49.63 65.95 -20.43
CA ASN A 1023 -49.56 64.56 -20.00
C ASN A 1023 -48.10 64.22 -19.69
N ILE A 1024 -47.76 64.03 -18.41
CA ILE A 1024 -46.41 63.61 -18.00
C ILE A 1024 -46.28 62.11 -18.25
N SER A 1025 -45.57 61.71 -19.31
CA SER A 1025 -45.40 60.30 -19.65
C SER A 1025 -44.00 60.01 -20.22
N GLY A 1026 -43.60 58.73 -20.27
CA GLY A 1026 -42.33 58.35 -20.91
C GLY A 1026 -41.06 58.58 -20.08
N TRP A 1027 -41.17 59.01 -18.83
CA TRP A 1027 -40.04 59.17 -17.92
C TRP A 1027 -39.87 57.95 -17.02
N ASN A 1028 -38.65 57.42 -16.89
CA ASN A 1028 -38.33 56.45 -15.85
C ASN A 1028 -37.79 57.19 -14.62
N THR A 1029 -38.39 56.97 -13.45
CA THR A 1029 -38.11 57.76 -12.22
C THR A 1029 -37.95 56.84 -11.01
N SER A 1030 -37.30 57.36 -9.97
CA SER A 1030 -37.16 56.71 -8.66
C SER A 1030 -37.42 57.71 -7.53
N ALA A 1031 -37.34 57.27 -6.27
CA ALA A 1031 -37.39 58.17 -5.13
C ALA A 1031 -36.27 59.24 -5.16
N GLN A 1032 -35.15 58.94 -5.84
CA GLN A 1032 -33.97 59.80 -5.94
C GLN A 1032 -33.86 60.51 -7.29
N ASN A 1033 -34.45 59.96 -8.36
CA ASN A 1033 -34.40 60.49 -9.72
C ASN A 1033 -35.80 60.88 -10.16
N TYR A 1034 -36.18 62.13 -9.94
CA TYR A 1034 -37.53 62.62 -10.21
C TYR A 1034 -37.51 63.92 -11.00
N ILE A 1035 -38.66 64.24 -11.57
CA ILE A 1035 -38.94 65.54 -12.19
C ILE A 1035 -39.64 66.41 -11.16
N ARG A 1036 -39.17 67.65 -11.06
CA ARG A 1036 -39.73 68.68 -10.20
C ARG A 1036 -40.12 69.87 -11.07
N PHE A 1037 -41.40 70.20 -11.05
CA PHE A 1037 -41.92 71.47 -11.56
C PHE A 1037 -42.10 72.42 -10.38
N TYR A 1038 -41.68 73.68 -10.49
CA TYR A 1038 -41.77 74.64 -9.38
C TYR A 1038 -41.88 76.09 -9.82
#